data_AF-A0A1C5S261-F1
#
_entry.id   AF-A0A1C5S261-F1
#
_cell.length_a   1.000
_cell.length_b   1.000
_cell.length_c   1.000
_cell.angle_alpha   90.00
_cell.angle_beta   90.00
_cell.angle_gamma   90.00
#
_symmetry.space_group_name_H-M   'P 1'
#
loop_
_entity.id
_entity.type
_entity.pdbx_description
1 polymer ?
#
loop_
_entity_poly.entity_id
_entity_poly.type
_entity_poly.pdbx_seq_one_letter_code
_entity_poly.pdbx_strand_id
1 'polypeptide(L)'
;MKFIDFFAGIGGFRRGMELAGHECVGFCEFDKFATASYISMHLLTEEQRKVLENIPIKKRQKEILKEEYRNGEWYANDIRRVYAGDIPKADCWCFGFPCFAKGTYILTEKGYIPIEDVSVGDKVLTHKGRWRKVTATMHRDGARLWDVNGFGILPTRTTAEHPYYVTKPDQPMEFKKVEQLDDSWYSTMVLPDAESDGYSKEMWWIIGRYLADGWRVERKDRPSGGRIVFAISDDKRTEFEQRLREAKLHGTYTKERTCGKYHVCNNQLYEYLEKFGKYAHGKRIPREALCLPREKAKYFFDGYMSGDGRSDREEATSTSAALILGMCIIAQRLGKSVPAVYYTRRDEKCVIQGRECRQRDTYTFRISSKSVKGHYRARYVCRELYQPTESDDFGTVYNISVEEDNSYVANGAIVHNCQDISVAGKQAGFQGNRSSLFFRVMYLVGQLKEEDKPAYLFIENVKNLLSVNGGWDFARLLIEMEQWGYDAEWQVLNSKDFGVPQNRERCFIIGHLRGRSTSKIFPIEGTDGKNSVSLKLFGCINGRNSQRERVYDSGGLSPTINTVPGGNTEPKIAIPVLTPDRAEKRQNGRRFKEDGEPMFTLTSQDRHGVATSIPVSMSRNVIENEINVAHCLNTNDSRKFFGKNQKGNAVIECVADKSDVTVKVAEATKQGYSECRVGIDTVNLSVTGSKTRRGRVGKEIANTLDTSCNQGIFVQVSEELVVYAVWYEKYQCYIAIRKLTPKECFRLQGWSDDYFKKAQFVNSDSQLYKQAGNGVTVTVIETIARKMNVNLN
;
A
#
# COMPACT_ATOMS: atom_id res chain seq x y z
N MET A 1 24.69 -17.28 17.78
CA MET A 1 23.45 -17.21 18.58
C MET A 1 22.30 -17.85 17.82
N LYS A 2 21.28 -18.33 18.53
CA LYS A 2 20.01 -18.81 17.99
C LYS A 2 18.98 -17.68 18.00
N PHE A 3 18.15 -17.55 16.97
CA PHE A 3 17.13 -16.50 16.90
C PHE A 3 15.80 -16.98 16.31
N ILE A 4 14.74 -16.23 16.60
CA ILE A 4 13.39 -16.44 16.06
C ILE A 4 12.92 -15.18 15.32
N ASP A 5 12.37 -15.39 14.13
CA ASP A 5 11.87 -14.35 13.23
C ASP A 5 10.33 -14.29 13.30
N PHE A 6 9.75 -13.35 14.06
CA PHE A 6 8.29 -13.18 14.10
C PHE A 6 7.84 -12.11 13.09
N PHE A 7 6.65 -12.29 12.53
CA PHE A 7 6.12 -11.46 11.41
C PHE A 7 7.15 -11.40 10.26
N ALA A 8 7.73 -12.57 10.00
CA ALA A 8 8.99 -12.71 9.28
C ALA A 8 8.93 -12.24 7.83
N GLY A 9 7.72 -12.15 7.26
CA GLY A 9 7.51 -11.89 5.84
C GLY A 9 8.25 -12.92 5.00
N ILE A 10 9.28 -12.46 4.28
CA ILE A 10 10.16 -13.31 3.45
C ILE A 10 11.52 -13.58 4.10
N GLY A 11 11.68 -13.31 5.40
CA GLY A 11 12.87 -13.58 6.19
C GLY A 11 13.98 -12.55 6.02
N GLY A 12 13.61 -11.26 5.96
CA GLY A 12 14.60 -10.18 5.88
C GLY A 12 15.46 -10.07 7.15
N PHE A 13 14.85 -10.33 8.32
CA PHE A 13 15.57 -10.49 9.58
C PHE A 13 16.44 -11.74 9.54
N ARG A 14 15.84 -12.90 9.24
CA ARG A 14 16.58 -14.16 9.09
C ARG A 14 17.83 -14.03 8.24
N ARG A 15 17.72 -13.49 7.03
CA ARG A 15 18.87 -13.48 6.11
C ARG A 15 20.02 -12.60 6.63
N GLY A 16 19.71 -11.47 7.25
CA GLY A 16 20.74 -10.61 7.86
C GLY A 16 21.43 -11.28 9.04
N MET A 17 20.65 -11.94 9.90
CA MET A 17 21.18 -12.69 11.05
C MET A 17 22.03 -13.89 10.61
N GLU A 18 21.61 -14.66 9.60
CA GLU A 18 22.39 -15.76 9.01
C GLU A 18 23.71 -15.28 8.41
N LEU A 19 23.71 -14.15 7.68
CA LEU A 19 24.92 -13.57 7.11
C LEU A 19 25.93 -13.14 8.19
N ALA A 20 25.44 -12.78 9.38
CA ALA A 20 26.25 -12.50 10.55
C ALA A 20 26.72 -13.75 11.33
N GLY A 21 26.32 -14.96 10.91
CA GLY A 21 26.70 -16.22 11.56
C GLY A 21 25.76 -16.70 12.67
N HIS A 22 24.50 -16.22 12.69
CA HIS A 22 23.47 -16.68 13.64
C HIS A 22 22.53 -17.73 13.02
N GLU A 23 21.95 -18.58 13.86
CA GLU A 23 21.12 -19.73 13.48
C GLU A 23 19.63 -19.42 13.68
N CYS A 24 18.81 -19.57 12.65
CA CYS A 24 17.35 -19.45 12.79
C CYS A 24 16.79 -20.77 13.35
N VAL A 25 16.06 -20.73 14.46
CA VAL A 25 15.42 -21.93 15.04
C VAL A 25 13.92 -22.00 14.81
N GLY A 26 13.34 -20.95 14.23
CA GLY A 26 11.95 -20.93 13.82
C GLY A 26 11.43 -19.54 13.46
N PHE A 27 10.21 -19.50 12.94
CA PHE A 27 9.58 -18.27 12.47
C PHE A 27 8.06 -18.26 12.66
N CYS A 28 7.48 -17.05 12.71
CA CYS A 28 6.04 -16.86 12.67
C CYS A 28 5.64 -15.93 11.52
N GLU A 29 4.77 -16.40 10.62
CA GLU A 29 4.20 -15.58 9.55
C GLU A 29 2.79 -16.07 9.18
N PHE A 30 1.87 -15.12 9.03
CA PHE A 30 0.45 -15.37 8.74
C PHE A 30 0.12 -15.26 7.24
N ASP A 31 0.81 -14.38 6.49
CA ASP A 31 0.62 -14.29 5.05
C ASP A 31 1.25 -15.50 4.34
N LYS A 32 0.40 -16.47 4.00
CA LYS A 32 0.78 -17.69 3.26
C LYS A 32 1.63 -17.45 1.99
N PHE A 33 1.55 -16.30 1.33
CA PHE A 33 2.40 -16.01 0.17
C PHE A 33 3.82 -15.67 0.60
N ALA A 34 3.97 -14.87 1.66
CA ALA A 34 5.22 -14.61 2.33
C ALA A 34 5.80 -15.89 2.96
N THR A 35 5.00 -16.70 3.69
CA THR A 35 5.38 -18.03 4.19
C THR A 35 5.89 -18.94 3.06
N ALA A 36 5.21 -19.01 1.92
CA ALA A 36 5.66 -19.81 0.79
C ALA A 36 7.01 -19.33 0.22
N SER A 37 7.20 -18.00 0.07
CA SER A 37 8.50 -17.43 -0.29
C SER A 37 9.57 -17.79 0.73
N TYR A 38 9.28 -17.63 2.03
CA TYR A 38 10.19 -17.92 3.13
C TYR A 38 10.69 -19.37 3.09
N ILE A 39 9.78 -20.35 3.01
CA ILE A 39 10.12 -21.77 2.92
C ILE A 39 10.96 -22.05 1.66
N SER A 40 10.56 -21.51 0.50
CA SER A 40 11.30 -21.68 -0.76
C SER A 40 12.71 -21.06 -0.75
N MET A 41 12.87 -19.95 -0.02
CA MET A 41 14.10 -19.17 0.09
C MET A 41 15.10 -19.78 1.06
N HIS A 42 14.64 -20.23 2.22
CA HIS A 42 15.51 -20.56 3.36
C HIS A 42 15.53 -22.04 3.74
N LEU A 43 14.44 -22.78 3.53
CA LEU A 43 14.29 -24.15 4.05
C LEU A 43 14.45 -25.23 2.98
N LEU A 44 13.92 -24.98 1.78
CA LEU A 44 13.72 -25.99 0.74
C LEU A 44 15.04 -26.57 0.19
N THR A 45 15.23 -27.90 0.26
CA THR A 45 16.39 -28.58 -0.35
C THR A 45 16.31 -28.60 -1.87
N GLU A 46 17.43 -28.88 -2.55
CA GLU A 46 17.46 -28.97 -4.01
C GLU A 46 16.69 -30.18 -4.56
N GLU A 47 16.58 -31.27 -3.81
CA GLU A 47 15.73 -32.43 -4.13
C GLU A 47 14.25 -32.04 -4.03
N GLN A 48 13.85 -31.40 -2.93
CA GLN A 48 12.48 -30.89 -2.75
C GLN A 48 12.12 -29.88 -3.84
N ARG A 49 13.07 -29.01 -4.24
CA ARG A 49 12.89 -28.05 -5.34
C ARG A 49 12.62 -28.75 -6.68
N LYS A 50 13.40 -29.77 -7.05
CA LYS A 50 13.18 -30.58 -8.26
C LYS A 50 11.84 -31.31 -8.28
N VAL A 51 11.36 -31.79 -7.12
CA VAL A 51 10.01 -32.38 -7.02
C VAL A 51 8.93 -31.31 -7.29
N LEU A 52 9.05 -30.14 -6.66
CA LEU A 52 8.12 -29.03 -6.82
C LEU A 52 8.18 -28.37 -8.22
N GLU A 53 9.28 -28.48 -8.96
CA GLU A 53 9.43 -27.95 -10.33
C GLU A 53 8.37 -28.48 -11.29
N ASN A 54 8.02 -29.76 -11.18
CA ASN A 54 7.01 -30.42 -12.01
C ASN A 54 5.57 -30.00 -11.69
N ILE A 55 5.36 -29.19 -10.63
CA ILE A 55 4.04 -28.74 -10.18
C ILE A 55 3.78 -27.29 -10.65
N PRO A 56 2.62 -26.99 -11.28
CA PRO A 56 2.24 -25.62 -11.64
C PRO A 56 2.24 -24.66 -10.44
N ILE A 57 2.72 -23.42 -10.64
CA ILE A 57 2.97 -22.43 -9.57
C ILE A 57 1.82 -22.27 -8.55
N LYS A 58 0.56 -22.23 -9.00
CA LYS A 58 -0.64 -22.11 -8.12
C LYS A 58 -0.88 -23.33 -7.22
N LYS A 59 -0.43 -24.52 -7.62
CA LYS A 59 -0.46 -25.74 -6.81
C LYS A 59 0.76 -25.79 -5.89
N ARG A 60 1.95 -25.46 -6.42
CA ARG A 60 3.21 -25.35 -5.69
C ARG A 60 3.10 -24.44 -4.45
N GLN A 61 2.41 -23.30 -4.58
CA GLN A 61 2.09 -22.38 -3.47
C GLN A 61 1.37 -23.00 -2.28
N LYS A 62 0.57 -24.06 -2.50
CA LYS A 62 -0.13 -24.78 -1.43
C LYS A 62 0.70 -25.94 -0.92
N GLU A 63 1.36 -26.64 -1.82
CA GLU A 63 2.18 -27.82 -1.52
C GLU A 63 3.32 -27.48 -0.57
N ILE A 64 4.05 -26.40 -0.84
CA ILE A 64 5.20 -25.97 -0.04
C ILE A 64 4.86 -25.54 1.40
N LEU A 65 3.59 -25.36 1.75
CA LEU A 65 3.16 -24.98 3.10
C LEU A 65 2.99 -26.19 4.05
N LYS A 66 3.07 -27.41 3.51
CA LYS A 66 3.07 -28.64 4.30
C LYS A 66 4.30 -28.73 5.20
N GLU A 67 4.15 -29.49 6.28
CA GLU A 67 5.16 -29.64 7.33
C GLU A 67 6.45 -30.31 6.82
N GLU A 68 6.34 -31.22 5.85
CA GLU A 68 7.46 -31.90 5.19
C GLU A 68 8.49 -30.95 4.54
N TYR A 69 8.10 -29.71 4.17
CA TYR A 69 8.99 -28.70 3.59
C TYR A 69 9.58 -27.73 4.63
N ARG A 70 9.23 -27.87 5.91
CA ARG A 70 9.76 -27.05 7.01
C ARG A 70 11.10 -27.57 7.55
N ASN A 71 11.46 -28.81 7.18
CA ASN A 71 12.76 -29.43 7.47
C ASN A 71 13.18 -29.37 8.95
N GLY A 72 12.20 -29.50 9.86
CA GLY A 72 12.40 -29.55 11.31
C GLY A 72 12.38 -28.20 12.03
N GLU A 73 12.32 -27.07 11.32
CA GLU A 73 12.21 -25.75 11.96
C GLU A 73 10.82 -25.50 12.54
N TRP A 74 10.78 -24.80 13.68
CA TRP A 74 9.54 -24.39 14.30
C TRP A 74 8.80 -23.34 13.47
N TYR A 75 7.50 -23.52 13.32
CA TYR A 75 6.63 -22.61 12.58
C TYR A 75 5.31 -22.40 13.30
N ALA A 76 4.95 -21.14 13.51
CA ALA A 76 3.59 -20.73 13.88
C ALA A 76 2.98 -19.87 12.76
N ASN A 77 1.73 -20.13 12.40
CA ASN A 77 1.01 -19.23 11.49
C ASN A 77 0.48 -17.97 12.19
N ASP A 78 0.29 -18.01 13.52
CA ASP A 78 -0.30 -16.91 14.29
C ASP A 78 0.24 -16.89 15.73
N ILE A 79 1.08 -15.90 16.03
CA ILE A 79 1.76 -15.68 17.33
C ILE A 79 0.80 -15.56 18.54
N ARG A 80 -0.50 -15.37 18.33
CA ARG A 80 -1.49 -15.34 19.42
C ARG A 80 -1.89 -16.72 19.90
N ARG A 81 -1.77 -17.73 19.04
CA ARG A 81 -2.07 -19.13 19.34
C ARG A 81 -0.86 -19.87 19.91
N VAL A 82 0.30 -19.20 19.92
CA VAL A 82 1.55 -19.66 20.51
C VAL A 82 1.53 -19.37 22.01
N TYR A 83 1.80 -20.38 22.82
CA TYR A 83 2.09 -20.26 24.24
C TYR A 83 3.61 -20.21 24.45
N ALA A 84 4.08 -19.63 25.56
CA ALA A 84 5.52 -19.41 25.77
C ALA A 84 6.34 -20.72 25.76
N GLY A 85 5.76 -21.82 26.25
CA GLY A 85 6.37 -23.15 26.23
C GLY A 85 6.43 -23.83 24.85
N ASP A 86 5.69 -23.32 23.85
CA ASP A 86 5.76 -23.83 22.48
C ASP A 86 6.95 -23.23 21.71
N ILE A 87 7.51 -22.11 22.19
CA ILE A 87 8.53 -21.34 21.50
C ILE A 87 9.91 -21.97 21.77
N PRO A 88 10.70 -22.32 20.73
CA PRO A 88 12.05 -22.81 20.94
C PRO A 88 12.92 -21.80 21.69
N LYS A 89 13.83 -22.30 22.53
CA LYS A 89 14.81 -21.44 23.20
C LYS A 89 15.70 -20.75 22.15
N ALA A 90 15.77 -19.43 22.24
CA ALA A 90 16.52 -18.58 21.32
C ALA A 90 17.10 -17.37 22.06
N ASP A 91 18.26 -16.91 21.62
CA ASP A 91 18.96 -15.76 22.20
C ASP A 91 18.40 -14.41 21.69
N CYS A 92 17.64 -14.40 20.58
CA CYS A 92 17.11 -13.17 19.97
C CYS A 92 15.74 -13.31 19.27
N TRP A 93 14.83 -12.34 19.42
CA TRP A 93 13.47 -12.29 18.79
C TRP A 93 13.21 -10.97 17.98
N CYS A 94 12.49 -11.00 16.84
CA CYS A 94 12.30 -9.85 15.88
C CYS A 94 10.82 -9.65 15.38
N PHE A 95 10.24 -8.44 15.06
CA PHE A 95 8.77 -8.26 14.73
C PHE A 95 8.08 -6.92 14.15
N GLY A 96 6.77 -6.95 13.67
CA GLY A 96 5.90 -5.82 13.11
C GLY A 96 4.30 -5.98 12.91
N PHE A 97 3.45 -4.94 12.56
CA PHE A 97 1.98 -4.80 13.01
C PHE A 97 0.82 -3.93 12.24
N PRO A 98 -0.56 -4.21 12.35
CA PRO A 98 -1.80 -3.43 11.87
C PRO A 98 -3.20 -3.41 12.73
N CYS A 99 -4.40 -2.91 12.25
CA CYS A 99 -5.57 -2.35 13.10
C CYS A 99 -7.14 -2.77 13.13
N PHE A 100 -8.12 -2.37 12.25
CA PHE A 100 -9.67 -2.32 12.39
C PHE A 100 -10.59 -3.54 11.98
N ALA A 101 -11.74 -3.88 12.60
CA ALA A 101 -12.52 -5.12 12.25
C ALA A 101 -13.22 -5.22 10.86
N LYS A 102 -13.46 -6.47 10.40
CA LYS A 102 -14.19 -6.85 9.17
C LYS A 102 -15.60 -6.23 9.08
N GLY A 103 -16.06 -5.86 7.88
CA GLY A 103 -17.41 -5.35 7.64
C GLY A 103 -17.59 -3.86 7.97
N THR A 104 -16.57 -3.21 8.53
CA THR A 104 -16.54 -1.75 8.74
C THR A 104 -16.68 -1.03 7.40
N TYR A 105 -17.69 -0.19 7.22
CA TYR A 105 -17.93 0.51 5.96
C TYR A 105 -17.02 1.74 5.79
N ILE A 106 -16.22 1.78 4.74
CA ILE A 106 -15.37 2.92 4.39
C ILE A 106 -16.03 3.78 3.30
N LEU A 107 -16.05 5.09 3.48
CA LEU A 107 -16.59 6.03 2.49
C LEU A 107 -15.61 6.20 1.32
N THR A 108 -15.89 5.52 0.20
CA THR A 108 -15.13 5.63 -1.05
C THR A 108 -15.88 6.45 -2.11
N GLU A 109 -15.25 6.75 -3.24
CA GLU A 109 -15.94 7.38 -4.37
C GLU A 109 -17.04 6.50 -5.00
N LYS A 110 -17.02 5.19 -4.74
CA LYS A 110 -18.08 4.24 -5.10
C LYS A 110 -19.26 4.26 -4.11
N GLY A 111 -19.16 5.05 -3.04
CA GLY A 111 -20.02 5.05 -1.86
C GLY A 111 -19.39 4.31 -0.68
N TYR A 112 -20.16 4.07 0.37
CA TYR A 112 -19.74 3.18 1.46
C TYR A 112 -19.59 1.73 0.95
N ILE A 113 -18.43 1.12 1.19
CA ILE A 113 -18.15 -0.30 0.93
C ILE A 113 -17.42 -0.94 2.13
N PRO A 114 -17.51 -2.25 2.36
CA PRO A 114 -16.77 -2.92 3.43
C PRO A 114 -15.24 -2.71 3.32
N ILE A 115 -14.55 -2.61 4.46
CA ILE A 115 -13.10 -2.35 4.53
C ILE A 115 -12.28 -3.43 3.83
N GLU A 116 -12.75 -4.68 3.82
CA GLU A 116 -12.15 -5.80 3.10
C GLU A 116 -12.24 -5.68 1.57
N ASP A 117 -13.19 -4.91 1.04
CA ASP A 117 -13.40 -4.68 -0.40
C ASP A 117 -12.66 -3.43 -0.91
N VAL A 118 -12.11 -2.60 -0.01
CA VAL A 118 -11.35 -1.40 -0.37
C VAL A 118 -10.04 -1.79 -1.04
N SER A 119 -9.76 -1.21 -2.21
CA SER A 119 -8.58 -1.52 -3.02
C SER A 119 -7.60 -0.36 -3.10
N VAL A 120 -6.31 -0.65 -3.27
CA VAL A 120 -5.29 0.37 -3.57
C VAL A 120 -5.68 1.12 -4.85
N GLY A 121 -5.69 2.44 -4.78
CA GLY A 121 -6.15 3.34 -5.84
C GLY A 121 -7.56 3.89 -5.66
N ASP A 122 -8.43 3.24 -4.86
CA ASP A 122 -9.74 3.79 -4.51
C ASP A 122 -9.61 5.11 -3.78
N LYS A 123 -10.46 6.10 -4.05
CA LYS A 123 -10.46 7.38 -3.32
C LYS A 123 -11.41 7.34 -2.15
N VAL A 124 -10.95 7.76 -0.98
CA VAL A 124 -11.73 7.94 0.25
C VAL A 124 -11.78 9.39 0.68
N LEU A 125 -12.77 9.75 1.51
CA LEU A 125 -12.96 11.10 2.03
C LEU A 125 -12.16 11.32 3.32
N THR A 126 -11.28 12.32 3.34
CA THR A 126 -10.41 12.63 4.49
C THR A 126 -11.04 13.60 5.49
N HIS A 127 -10.44 13.79 6.67
CA HIS A 127 -10.93 14.76 7.66
C HIS A 127 -11.01 16.20 7.11
N LYS A 128 -10.13 16.57 6.16
CA LYS A 128 -10.17 17.88 5.48
C LYS A 128 -11.22 17.95 4.36
N GLY A 129 -12.00 16.89 4.16
CA GLY A 129 -13.01 16.79 3.13
C GLY A 129 -12.44 16.76 1.72
N ARG A 130 -11.27 16.14 1.56
CA ARG A 130 -10.61 15.95 0.28
C ARG A 130 -10.74 14.48 -0.11
N TRP A 131 -10.89 14.21 -1.40
CA TRP A 131 -10.86 12.84 -1.91
C TRP A 131 -9.40 12.46 -2.17
N ARG A 132 -8.94 11.38 -1.53
CA ARG A 132 -7.53 10.96 -1.51
C ARG A 132 -7.44 9.45 -1.70
N LYS A 133 -6.50 9.01 -2.53
CA LYS A 133 -6.30 7.59 -2.86
C LYS A 133 -5.83 6.78 -1.66
N VAL A 134 -6.32 5.54 -1.58
CA VAL A 134 -5.75 4.47 -0.77
C VAL A 134 -4.42 4.04 -1.40
N THR A 135 -3.35 4.10 -0.63
CA THR A 135 -1.98 3.73 -1.03
C THR A 135 -1.58 2.33 -0.57
N ALA A 136 -2.21 1.80 0.49
CA ALA A 136 -1.99 0.43 0.96
C ALA A 136 -3.23 -0.12 1.67
N THR A 137 -3.38 -1.45 1.64
CA THR A 137 -4.39 -2.23 2.34
C THR A 137 -3.69 -3.32 3.16
N MET A 138 -4.17 -3.58 4.38
CA MET A 138 -3.55 -4.47 5.38
C MET A 138 -4.63 -5.27 6.09
N HIS A 139 -4.29 -6.43 6.67
CA HIS A 139 -5.15 -7.18 7.60
C HIS A 139 -4.33 -8.00 8.60
N ARG A 140 -4.98 -8.47 9.67
CA ARG A 140 -4.48 -9.34 10.76
C ARG A 140 -5.71 -9.98 11.40
N ASP A 141 -5.70 -11.29 11.68
CA ASP A 141 -6.84 -11.93 12.36
C ASP A 141 -6.98 -11.51 13.84
N GLY A 142 -7.73 -12.23 14.68
CA GLY A 142 -7.69 -12.25 16.16
C GLY A 142 -7.15 -11.04 16.92
N ALA A 143 -7.62 -9.81 16.69
CA ALA A 143 -7.34 -8.68 17.56
C ALA A 143 -8.46 -8.55 18.59
N ARG A 144 -8.14 -8.17 19.84
CA ARG A 144 -9.16 -7.83 20.84
C ARG A 144 -9.93 -6.59 20.37
N LEU A 145 -11.25 -6.67 20.41
CA LEU A 145 -12.13 -5.65 19.86
C LEU A 145 -12.68 -4.74 20.97
N TRP A 146 -12.95 -3.50 20.57
CA TRP A 146 -13.68 -2.50 21.33
C TRP A 146 -14.88 -2.07 20.48
N ASP A 147 -16.05 -2.06 21.09
CA ASP A 147 -17.31 -1.68 20.46
C ASP A 147 -17.52 -0.16 20.61
N VAL A 148 -17.22 0.60 19.55
CA VAL A 148 -17.40 2.06 19.50
C VAL A 148 -18.79 2.39 18.97
N ASN A 149 -19.59 3.10 19.78
CA ASN A 149 -20.98 3.43 19.48
C ASN A 149 -21.25 4.93 19.68
N GLY A 150 -22.26 5.49 19.01
CA GLY A 150 -22.61 6.89 19.16
C GLY A 150 -23.82 7.32 18.34
N PHE A 151 -24.29 8.55 18.55
CA PHE A 151 -25.54 9.06 17.98
C PHE A 151 -25.49 9.21 16.45
N GLY A 152 -25.96 8.19 15.74
CA GLY A 152 -26.12 8.21 14.27
C GLY A 152 -24.87 7.84 13.46
N ILE A 153 -24.00 7.00 14.03
CA ILE A 153 -23.09 6.11 13.29
C ILE A 153 -23.55 4.67 13.42
N LEU A 154 -22.96 3.79 12.62
CA LEU A 154 -23.05 2.35 12.88
C LEU A 154 -22.05 1.93 13.97
N PRO A 155 -22.37 0.91 14.78
CA PRO A 155 -21.42 0.27 15.69
C PRO A 155 -20.11 -0.08 14.97
N THR A 156 -18.99 0.32 15.54
CA THR A 156 -17.67 0.14 14.91
C THR A 156 -16.77 -0.67 15.82
N ARG A 157 -16.51 -1.91 15.41
CA ARG A 157 -15.55 -2.80 16.07
C ARG A 157 -14.14 -2.46 15.62
N THR A 158 -13.34 -1.99 16.55
CA THR A 158 -11.96 -1.61 16.30
C THR A 158 -11.10 -1.91 17.51
N THR A 159 -9.89 -1.41 17.55
CA THR A 159 -8.94 -1.59 18.65
C THR A 159 -8.95 -0.37 19.56
N ALA A 160 -8.72 -0.56 20.88
CA ALA A 160 -8.60 0.49 21.91
C ALA A 160 -7.80 1.73 21.46
N GLU A 161 -6.78 1.46 20.68
CA GLU A 161 -5.79 2.42 20.22
C GLU A 161 -6.21 3.20 18.94
N HIS A 162 -7.41 3.02 18.39
CA HIS A 162 -7.71 3.59 17.09
C HIS A 162 -8.11 5.08 17.17
N PRO A 163 -7.45 6.02 16.46
CA PRO A 163 -7.76 7.46 16.50
C PRO A 163 -9.05 7.85 15.76
N TYR A 164 -10.03 8.37 16.52
CA TYR A 164 -11.25 9.04 16.03
C TYR A 164 -11.11 10.55 16.07
N TYR A 165 -11.67 11.25 15.08
CA TYR A 165 -11.71 12.71 15.07
C TYR A 165 -12.88 13.22 15.92
N VAL A 166 -12.54 13.80 17.07
CA VAL A 166 -13.48 14.18 18.12
C VAL A 166 -13.30 15.63 18.57
N THR A 167 -14.26 16.12 19.35
CA THR A 167 -14.23 17.42 20.01
C THR A 167 -15.06 17.37 21.28
N LYS A 168 -14.69 18.17 22.29
CA LYS A 168 -15.63 18.56 23.36
C LYS A 168 -16.26 19.92 23.01
N PRO A 169 -17.35 20.34 23.68
CA PRO A 169 -17.80 21.73 23.65
C PRO A 169 -16.62 22.68 23.93
N ASP A 170 -16.56 23.79 23.20
CA ASP A 170 -15.55 24.87 23.32
C ASP A 170 -14.07 24.48 23.10
N GLN A 171 -13.76 23.21 22.89
CA GLN A 171 -12.40 22.72 22.59
C GLN A 171 -12.15 22.62 21.07
N PRO A 172 -10.88 22.63 20.60
CA PRO A 172 -10.55 22.33 19.21
C PRO A 172 -10.85 20.87 18.84
N MET A 173 -11.01 20.59 17.54
CA MET A 173 -11.20 19.23 17.04
C MET A 173 -9.85 18.53 16.86
N GLU A 174 -9.71 17.32 17.42
CA GLU A 174 -8.47 16.56 17.45
C GLU A 174 -8.70 15.05 17.24
N PHE A 175 -7.63 14.27 17.10
CA PHE A 175 -7.71 12.82 17.04
C PHE A 175 -7.42 12.22 18.41
N LYS A 176 -8.40 11.55 19.02
CA LYS A 176 -8.26 10.79 20.28
C LYS A 176 -8.47 9.30 20.05
N LYS A 177 -7.84 8.46 20.87
CA LYS A 177 -7.91 7.00 20.76
C LYS A 177 -9.11 6.45 21.52
N VAL A 178 -9.60 5.27 21.16
CA VAL A 178 -10.83 4.67 21.72
C VAL A 178 -10.78 4.59 23.25
N GLU A 179 -9.66 4.17 23.84
CA GLU A 179 -9.48 4.14 25.31
C GLU A 179 -9.54 5.53 25.98
N GLN A 180 -9.32 6.60 25.21
CA GLN A 180 -9.32 8.00 25.66
C GLN A 180 -10.64 8.75 25.37
N LEU A 181 -11.68 8.08 24.86
CA LEU A 181 -12.93 8.75 24.45
C LEU A 181 -13.85 8.99 25.66
N ASP A 182 -13.51 10.03 26.41
CA ASP A 182 -14.27 10.58 27.53
C ASP A 182 -15.17 11.74 27.07
N ASP A 183 -16.49 11.70 27.33
CA ASP A 183 -17.46 12.79 27.07
C ASP A 183 -17.29 13.56 25.74
N SER A 184 -16.88 12.84 24.69
CA SER A 184 -16.38 13.43 23.44
C SER A 184 -17.40 13.27 22.32
N TRP A 185 -17.50 14.30 21.47
CA TRP A 185 -18.37 14.30 20.29
C TRP A 185 -17.54 13.92 19.08
N TYR A 186 -17.83 12.78 18.44
CA TYR A 186 -17.15 12.41 17.20
C TYR A 186 -17.73 13.20 16.02
N SER A 187 -16.93 13.32 14.96
CA SER A 187 -17.27 14.18 13.83
C SER A 187 -17.50 13.41 12.53
N THR A 188 -18.58 13.76 11.85
CA THR A 188 -18.82 13.46 10.42
C THR A 188 -18.72 14.77 9.62
N MET A 189 -18.96 14.76 8.31
CA MET A 189 -18.76 15.93 7.45
C MET A 189 -19.95 16.21 6.52
N VAL A 190 -20.31 17.49 6.41
CA VAL A 190 -21.12 18.02 5.31
C VAL A 190 -20.24 18.09 4.05
N LEU A 191 -20.57 17.28 3.04
CA LEU A 191 -19.86 17.30 1.76
C LEU A 191 -20.20 18.56 0.94
N PRO A 192 -19.21 19.16 0.26
CA PRO A 192 -19.46 20.25 -0.68
C PRO A 192 -20.20 19.75 -1.93
N ASP A 193 -20.87 20.69 -2.59
CA ASP A 193 -21.44 20.53 -3.93
C ASP A 193 -20.32 20.33 -4.96
N ALA A 194 -20.59 19.55 -6.00
CA ALA A 194 -19.71 19.33 -7.15
C ALA A 194 -20.48 19.49 -8.47
N GLU A 195 -19.75 19.66 -9.57
CA GLU A 195 -20.36 19.79 -10.91
C GLU A 195 -21.17 18.55 -11.30
N SER A 196 -22.22 18.79 -12.09
CA SER A 196 -23.24 17.79 -12.38
C SER A 196 -22.81 16.79 -13.45
N ASP A 197 -23.26 15.56 -13.28
CA ASP A 197 -23.20 14.45 -14.24
C ASP A 197 -24.14 14.55 -15.46
N GLY A 198 -24.77 15.71 -15.69
CA GLY A 198 -25.69 15.96 -16.82
C GLY A 198 -27.17 15.63 -16.59
N TYR A 199 -27.55 14.87 -15.56
CA TYR A 199 -28.98 14.54 -15.33
C TYR A 199 -29.78 15.68 -14.70
N SER A 200 -31.06 15.81 -15.06
CA SER A 200 -31.97 16.82 -14.50
C SER A 200 -32.39 16.49 -13.06
N LYS A 201 -32.96 17.46 -12.34
CA LYS A 201 -33.43 17.24 -10.96
C LYS A 201 -34.58 16.23 -10.89
N GLU A 202 -35.44 16.22 -11.90
CA GLU A 202 -36.55 15.27 -12.08
C GLU A 202 -36.02 13.84 -12.25
N MET A 203 -34.97 13.66 -13.07
CA MET A 203 -34.28 12.38 -13.20
C MET A 203 -33.64 11.94 -11.87
N TRP A 204 -33.06 12.87 -11.12
CA TRP A 204 -32.49 12.60 -9.81
C TRP A 204 -33.54 12.16 -8.77
N TRP A 205 -34.78 12.65 -8.85
CA TRP A 205 -35.91 12.11 -8.07
C TRP A 205 -36.20 10.65 -8.44
N ILE A 206 -36.20 10.29 -9.73
CA ILE A 206 -36.39 8.91 -10.18
C ILE A 206 -35.25 7.99 -9.70
N ILE A 207 -34.00 8.48 -9.68
CA ILE A 207 -32.86 7.73 -9.13
C ILE A 207 -33.00 7.54 -7.61
N GLY A 208 -33.48 8.55 -6.88
CA GLY A 208 -33.84 8.43 -5.47
C GLY A 208 -34.92 7.38 -5.24
N ARG A 209 -36.00 7.41 -6.04
CA ARG A 209 -37.07 6.40 -5.99
C ARG A 209 -36.58 5.01 -6.33
N TYR A 210 -35.62 4.88 -7.25
CA TYR A 210 -34.98 3.59 -7.56
C TYR A 210 -34.24 3.03 -6.34
N LEU A 211 -33.61 3.87 -5.53
CA LEU A 211 -32.91 3.41 -4.33
C LEU A 211 -33.83 2.86 -3.24
N ALA A 212 -35.08 3.33 -3.16
CA ALA A 212 -36.13 2.69 -2.38
C ALA A 212 -36.65 1.43 -3.12
N ASP A 213 -37.74 1.56 -3.89
CA ASP A 213 -38.50 0.43 -4.45
C ASP A 213 -38.03 -0.08 -5.83
N GLY A 214 -36.89 0.38 -6.32
CA GLY A 214 -36.37 0.03 -7.65
C GLY A 214 -35.39 -1.15 -7.69
N TRP A 215 -35.38 -1.87 -8.81
CA TRP A 215 -34.32 -2.81 -9.18
C TRP A 215 -34.12 -2.92 -10.70
N ARG A 216 -32.95 -3.43 -11.10
CA ARG A 216 -32.60 -3.71 -12.50
C ARG A 216 -32.94 -5.16 -12.86
N VAL A 217 -33.50 -5.37 -14.05
CA VAL A 217 -33.78 -6.67 -14.64
C VAL A 217 -33.09 -6.77 -16.00
N GLU A 218 -32.19 -7.72 -16.12
CA GLU A 218 -31.47 -8.06 -17.35
C GLU A 218 -32.40 -8.75 -18.35
N ARG A 219 -32.20 -8.47 -19.64
CA ARG A 219 -32.98 -9.06 -20.73
C ARG A 219 -32.26 -10.29 -21.29
N LYS A 220 -32.88 -11.47 -21.21
CA LYS A 220 -32.33 -12.70 -21.80
C LYS A 220 -32.24 -12.64 -23.34
N ASP A 221 -33.01 -11.74 -23.97
CA ASP A 221 -33.13 -11.55 -25.41
C ASP A 221 -32.09 -10.59 -26.02
N ARG A 222 -31.33 -9.81 -25.22
CA ARG A 222 -30.36 -8.82 -25.72
C ARG A 222 -29.14 -8.69 -24.81
N PRO A 223 -27.90 -8.74 -25.34
CA PRO A 223 -26.67 -8.64 -24.53
C PRO A 223 -26.33 -7.22 -24.06
N SER A 224 -27.10 -6.19 -24.42
CA SER A 224 -26.94 -4.81 -23.93
C SER A 224 -28.28 -4.14 -23.60
N GLY A 225 -28.31 -3.44 -22.46
CA GLY A 225 -29.52 -2.82 -21.91
C GLY A 225 -30.44 -3.76 -21.13
N GLY A 226 -31.44 -3.19 -20.46
CA GLY A 226 -32.36 -3.95 -19.60
C GLY A 226 -33.60 -3.16 -19.22
N ARG A 227 -34.36 -3.67 -18.24
CA ARG A 227 -35.54 -2.99 -17.67
C ARG A 227 -35.23 -2.49 -16.27
N ILE A 228 -35.63 -1.27 -15.96
CA ILE A 228 -35.67 -0.74 -14.59
C ILE A 228 -37.09 -0.98 -14.09
N VAL A 229 -37.24 -1.65 -12.96
CA VAL A 229 -38.55 -1.97 -12.39
C VAL A 229 -38.71 -1.27 -11.06
N PHE A 230 -39.88 -0.66 -10.84
CA PHE A 230 -40.25 0.00 -9.60
C PHE A 230 -41.53 -0.65 -9.05
N ALA A 231 -41.53 -1.03 -7.78
CA ALA A 231 -42.77 -1.38 -7.08
C ALA A 231 -43.43 -0.11 -6.52
N ILE A 232 -44.69 0.14 -6.87
CA ILE A 232 -45.42 1.35 -6.49
C ILE A 232 -46.78 0.91 -5.92
N SER A 233 -47.13 1.38 -4.73
CA SER A 233 -48.45 1.16 -4.14
C SER A 233 -49.50 2.07 -4.81
N ASP A 234 -50.76 1.65 -4.83
CA ASP A 234 -51.82 2.33 -5.58
C ASP A 234 -52.03 3.80 -5.12
N ASP A 235 -51.79 4.11 -3.84
CA ASP A 235 -51.83 5.47 -3.26
C ASP A 235 -50.70 6.38 -3.75
N LYS A 236 -49.52 5.82 -4.05
CA LYS A 236 -48.34 6.56 -4.54
C LYS A 236 -48.27 6.64 -6.07
N ARG A 237 -49.23 6.01 -6.76
CA ARG A 237 -49.22 5.84 -8.22
C ARG A 237 -49.27 7.17 -8.99
N THR A 238 -50.19 8.06 -8.63
CA THR A 238 -50.41 9.32 -9.35
C THR A 238 -49.19 10.24 -9.33
N GLU A 239 -48.52 10.36 -8.17
CA GLU A 239 -47.26 11.11 -8.06
C GLU A 239 -46.17 10.47 -8.93
N PHE A 240 -46.02 9.14 -8.86
CA PHE A 240 -44.98 8.45 -9.62
C PHE A 240 -45.17 8.59 -11.15
N GLU A 241 -46.40 8.51 -11.66
CA GLU A 241 -46.70 8.76 -13.07
C GLU A 241 -46.40 10.20 -13.49
N GLN A 242 -46.68 11.18 -12.63
CA GLN A 242 -46.30 12.58 -12.88
C GLN A 242 -44.77 12.74 -12.93
N ARG A 243 -44.05 12.17 -11.97
CA ARG A 243 -42.59 12.24 -11.89
C ARG A 243 -41.89 11.55 -13.08
N LEU A 244 -42.45 10.45 -13.59
CA LEU A 244 -41.98 9.84 -14.83
C LEU A 244 -42.12 10.80 -16.03
N ARG A 245 -43.27 11.48 -16.18
CA ARG A 245 -43.49 12.47 -17.24
C ARG A 245 -42.53 13.66 -17.12
N GLU A 246 -42.36 14.20 -15.91
CA GLU A 246 -41.40 15.27 -15.60
C GLU A 246 -39.95 14.89 -15.96
N ALA A 247 -39.54 13.65 -15.65
CA ALA A 247 -38.24 13.10 -15.99
C ALA A 247 -38.10 12.65 -17.47
N LYS A 248 -39.13 12.85 -18.31
CA LYS A 248 -39.21 12.41 -19.71
C LYS A 248 -38.97 10.89 -19.89
N LEU A 249 -39.49 10.09 -18.96
CA LEU A 249 -39.44 8.63 -18.97
C LEU A 249 -40.83 8.03 -19.23
N HIS A 250 -40.83 6.89 -19.92
CA HIS A 250 -42.02 6.08 -20.15
C HIS A 250 -41.81 4.68 -19.57
N GLY A 251 -42.88 4.10 -19.01
CA GLY A 251 -42.86 2.73 -18.48
C GLY A 251 -44.24 2.09 -18.53
N THR A 252 -44.28 0.77 -18.71
CA THR A 252 -45.54 0.01 -18.74
C THR A 252 -45.90 -0.44 -17.33
N TYR A 253 -47.16 -0.24 -16.94
CA TYR A 253 -47.70 -0.65 -15.65
C TYR A 253 -48.24 -2.08 -15.68
N THR A 254 -47.89 -2.89 -14.69
CA THR A 254 -48.46 -4.23 -14.46
C THR A 254 -49.02 -4.29 -13.04
N LYS A 255 -50.32 -4.54 -12.89
CA LYS A 255 -50.97 -4.65 -11.58
C LYS A 255 -50.67 -6.00 -10.95
N GLU A 256 -50.24 -6.01 -9.69
CA GLU A 256 -50.14 -7.22 -8.86
C GLU A 256 -51.03 -7.10 -7.60
N ARG A 257 -50.94 -8.06 -6.67
CA ARG A 257 -51.92 -8.23 -5.57
C ARG A 257 -51.92 -7.07 -4.55
N THR A 258 -50.78 -6.44 -4.30
CA THR A 258 -50.59 -5.44 -3.22
C THR A 258 -49.84 -4.19 -3.67
N CYS A 259 -49.34 -4.17 -4.91
CA CYS A 259 -48.67 -3.05 -5.54
C CYS A 259 -48.72 -3.26 -7.06
N GLY A 260 -48.42 -2.24 -7.83
CA GLY A 260 -48.15 -2.36 -9.26
C GLY A 260 -46.66 -2.21 -9.56
N LYS A 261 -46.21 -2.82 -10.66
CA LYS A 261 -44.84 -2.72 -11.15
C LYS A 261 -44.80 -1.86 -12.40
N TYR A 262 -43.97 -0.82 -12.38
CA TYR A 262 -43.62 -0.06 -13.57
C TYR A 262 -42.35 -0.58 -14.19
N HIS A 263 -42.40 -0.94 -15.47
CA HIS A 263 -41.25 -1.37 -16.25
C HIS A 263 -40.78 -0.22 -17.17
N VAL A 264 -39.76 0.50 -16.75
CA VAL A 264 -39.13 1.60 -17.51
C VAL A 264 -37.99 1.05 -18.37
N CYS A 265 -37.97 1.42 -19.65
CA CYS A 265 -36.93 1.02 -20.60
C CYS A 265 -36.10 2.24 -21.01
N ASN A 266 -34.97 2.44 -20.34
CA ASN A 266 -33.96 3.43 -20.70
C ASN A 266 -32.57 2.82 -20.45
N ASN A 267 -31.83 2.52 -21.52
CA ASN A 267 -30.55 1.80 -21.42
C ASN A 267 -29.47 2.63 -20.72
N GLN A 268 -29.37 3.93 -21.03
CA GLN A 268 -28.40 4.85 -20.42
C GLN A 268 -28.60 4.94 -18.90
N LEU A 269 -29.86 5.06 -18.45
CA LEU A 269 -30.19 5.06 -17.03
C LEU A 269 -29.96 3.66 -16.41
N TYR A 270 -30.32 2.57 -17.10
CA TYR A 270 -30.12 1.20 -16.62
C TYR A 270 -28.63 0.88 -16.38
N GLU A 271 -27.75 1.31 -17.27
CA GLU A 271 -26.29 1.16 -17.13
C GLU A 271 -25.75 2.09 -16.03
N TYR A 272 -26.19 3.35 -15.98
CA TYR A 272 -25.78 4.29 -14.94
C TYR A 272 -26.15 3.82 -13.51
N LEU A 273 -27.33 3.21 -13.35
CA LEU A 273 -27.81 2.66 -12.08
C LEU A 273 -26.97 1.47 -11.54
N GLU A 274 -26.03 0.91 -12.33
CA GLU A 274 -25.02 -0.05 -11.87
C GLU A 274 -24.21 0.47 -10.67
N LYS A 275 -23.82 1.75 -10.72
CA LYS A 275 -22.93 2.38 -9.73
C LYS A 275 -23.52 2.34 -8.32
N PHE A 276 -24.84 2.40 -8.23
CA PHE A 276 -25.63 2.35 -7.01
C PHE A 276 -25.77 0.95 -6.41
N GLY A 277 -25.22 -0.09 -7.06
CA GLY A 277 -25.21 -1.47 -6.56
C GLY A 277 -26.37 -2.34 -7.02
N LYS A 278 -26.36 -3.61 -6.57
CA LYS A 278 -27.33 -4.65 -6.94
C LYS A 278 -27.94 -5.25 -5.67
N TYR A 279 -29.23 -5.57 -5.74
CA TYR A 279 -30.09 -6.00 -4.61
C TYR A 279 -30.26 -4.93 -3.52
N ALA A 280 -31.37 -4.96 -2.77
CA ALA A 280 -31.68 -3.94 -1.75
C ALA A 280 -30.55 -3.74 -0.73
N HIS A 281 -30.00 -4.84 -0.20
CA HIS A 281 -28.90 -4.81 0.77
C HIS A 281 -27.54 -4.36 0.19
N GLY A 282 -27.37 -4.44 -1.14
CA GLY A 282 -26.14 -4.02 -1.83
C GLY A 282 -26.23 -2.62 -2.43
N LYS A 283 -27.35 -1.91 -2.23
CA LYS A 283 -27.52 -0.52 -2.67
C LYS A 283 -26.59 0.42 -1.91
N ARG A 284 -26.04 1.42 -2.58
CA ARG A 284 -25.14 2.44 -2.02
C ARG A 284 -25.22 3.72 -2.85
N ILE A 285 -24.70 4.82 -2.32
CA ILE A 285 -24.71 6.12 -2.99
C ILE A 285 -23.28 6.50 -3.42
N PRO A 286 -22.95 6.57 -4.72
CA PRO A 286 -21.63 6.97 -5.20
C PRO A 286 -21.37 8.47 -4.96
N ARG A 287 -20.10 8.88 -5.00
CA ARG A 287 -19.67 10.27 -4.76
C ARG A 287 -20.43 11.31 -5.61
N GLU A 288 -20.66 11.01 -6.88
CA GLU A 288 -21.38 11.90 -7.81
C GLU A 288 -22.79 12.26 -7.28
N ALA A 289 -23.52 11.29 -6.74
CA ALA A 289 -24.81 11.50 -6.08
C ALA A 289 -24.67 12.18 -4.70
N LEU A 290 -23.68 11.76 -3.90
CA LEU A 290 -23.42 12.36 -2.58
C LEU A 290 -23.07 13.86 -2.65
N CYS A 291 -22.42 14.31 -3.73
CA CYS A 291 -21.97 15.69 -3.95
C CYS A 291 -22.89 16.51 -4.88
N LEU A 292 -24.09 16.04 -5.23
CA LEU A 292 -25.02 16.76 -6.12
C LEU A 292 -25.29 18.20 -5.70
N PRO A 293 -25.44 19.17 -6.63
CA PRO A 293 -25.93 20.51 -6.30
C PRO A 293 -27.20 20.45 -5.44
N ARG A 294 -27.29 21.31 -4.40
CA ARG A 294 -28.36 21.24 -3.37
C ARG A 294 -29.79 21.01 -3.90
N GLU A 295 -30.17 21.64 -5.01
CA GLU A 295 -31.48 21.43 -5.65
C GLU A 295 -31.67 19.95 -6.10
N LYS A 296 -30.69 19.38 -6.80
CA LYS A 296 -30.72 17.99 -7.26
C LYS A 296 -30.63 17.00 -6.10
N ALA A 297 -29.82 17.33 -5.08
CA ALA A 297 -29.74 16.56 -3.84
C ALA A 297 -31.09 16.52 -3.11
N LYS A 298 -31.87 17.62 -3.14
CA LYS A 298 -33.22 17.66 -2.56
C LYS A 298 -34.16 16.72 -3.32
N TYR A 299 -34.21 16.82 -4.65
CA TYR A 299 -35.06 15.94 -5.46
C TYR A 299 -34.72 14.46 -5.28
N PHE A 300 -33.42 14.11 -5.24
CA PHE A 300 -32.98 12.75 -4.93
C PHE A 300 -33.41 12.29 -3.53
N PHE A 301 -33.28 13.15 -2.51
CA PHE A 301 -33.73 12.84 -1.16
C PHE A 301 -35.24 12.62 -1.09
N ASP A 302 -36.03 13.53 -1.65
CA ASP A 302 -37.49 13.44 -1.72
C ASP A 302 -37.93 12.17 -2.49
N GLY A 303 -37.23 11.83 -3.57
CA GLY A 303 -37.49 10.62 -4.36
C GLY A 303 -37.31 9.34 -3.55
N TYR A 304 -36.25 9.25 -2.76
CA TYR A 304 -36.04 8.14 -1.82
C TYR A 304 -37.11 8.12 -0.73
N MET A 305 -37.38 9.26 -0.09
CA MET A 305 -38.39 9.39 0.97
C MET A 305 -39.81 9.07 0.49
N SER A 306 -40.14 9.30 -0.79
CA SER A 306 -41.44 8.87 -1.34
C SER A 306 -41.65 7.35 -1.28
N GLY A 307 -40.57 6.55 -1.28
CA GLY A 307 -40.60 5.09 -1.22
C GLY A 307 -40.53 4.57 0.20
N ASP A 308 -39.30 4.46 0.72
CA ASP A 308 -38.95 3.91 2.05
C ASP A 308 -39.24 4.86 3.22
N GLY A 309 -39.59 6.12 2.92
CA GLY A 309 -39.85 7.15 3.93
C GLY A 309 -41.25 7.06 4.52
N ARG A 310 -41.35 7.46 5.79
CA ARG A 310 -42.60 7.60 6.53
C ARG A 310 -43.20 8.99 6.36
N SER A 311 -44.53 9.08 6.43
CA SER A 311 -45.28 10.33 6.37
C SER A 311 -45.47 11.00 7.75
N ASP A 312 -45.48 10.22 8.83
CA ASP A 312 -45.64 10.73 10.21
C ASP A 312 -44.33 11.25 10.83
N ARG A 313 -43.19 10.83 10.29
CA ARG A 313 -41.84 11.12 10.79
C ARG A 313 -40.88 11.19 9.62
N GLU A 314 -39.90 12.10 9.68
CA GLU A 314 -38.81 12.12 8.70
C GLU A 314 -37.81 10.98 8.98
N GLU A 315 -38.25 9.77 8.67
CA GLU A 315 -37.62 8.48 8.98
C GLU A 315 -37.75 7.54 7.77
N ALA A 316 -36.68 6.79 7.48
CA ALA A 316 -36.70 5.76 6.43
C ALA A 316 -35.83 4.56 6.82
N THR A 317 -36.20 3.37 6.34
CA THR A 317 -35.57 2.09 6.72
C THR A 317 -35.11 1.30 5.49
N SER A 318 -33.92 0.70 5.55
CA SER A 318 -33.38 -0.14 4.48
C SER A 318 -32.61 -1.34 5.03
N THR A 319 -32.40 -2.36 4.19
CA THR A 319 -31.48 -3.48 4.48
C THR A 319 -30.03 -3.18 4.07
N SER A 320 -29.76 -2.00 3.50
CA SER A 320 -28.40 -1.53 3.23
C SER A 320 -27.96 -0.44 4.21
N ALA A 321 -26.93 -0.77 5.00
CA ALA A 321 -26.24 0.17 5.86
C ALA A 321 -25.54 1.30 5.06
N ALA A 322 -24.94 0.93 3.91
CA ALA A 322 -24.24 1.86 3.02
C ALA A 322 -25.18 2.90 2.38
N LEU A 323 -26.42 2.51 2.07
CA LEU A 323 -27.45 3.41 1.58
C LEU A 323 -27.89 4.38 2.68
N ILE A 324 -28.19 3.88 3.88
CA ILE A 324 -28.64 4.69 5.02
C ILE A 324 -27.58 5.72 5.44
N LEU A 325 -26.31 5.33 5.55
CA LEU A 325 -25.21 6.27 5.82
C LEU A 325 -25.06 7.33 4.72
N GLY A 326 -25.28 6.96 3.44
CA GLY A 326 -25.30 7.92 2.34
C GLY A 326 -26.47 8.91 2.42
N MET A 327 -27.68 8.43 2.75
CA MET A 327 -28.86 9.27 2.94
C MET A 327 -28.68 10.25 4.11
N CYS A 328 -28.02 9.82 5.19
CA CYS A 328 -27.64 10.69 6.30
C CYS A 328 -26.72 11.84 5.88
N ILE A 329 -25.76 11.60 4.98
CA ILE A 329 -24.90 12.66 4.42
C ILE A 329 -25.73 13.64 3.60
N ILE A 330 -26.65 13.15 2.76
CA ILE A 330 -27.48 14.02 1.91
C ILE A 330 -28.42 14.89 2.75
N ALA A 331 -29.06 14.32 3.79
CA ALA A 331 -29.84 15.09 4.75
C ALA A 331 -29.04 16.23 5.40
N GLN A 332 -27.77 15.97 5.76
CA GLN A 332 -26.87 16.98 6.33
C GLN A 332 -26.57 18.11 5.34
N ARG A 333 -26.36 17.79 4.05
CA ARG A 333 -26.12 18.80 2.99
C ARG A 333 -27.32 19.69 2.70
N LEU A 334 -28.52 19.17 2.92
CA LEU A 334 -29.80 19.88 2.87
C LEU A 334 -30.08 20.72 4.13
N GLY A 335 -29.17 20.75 5.11
CA GLY A 335 -29.31 21.55 6.33
C GLY A 335 -30.36 21.01 7.31
N LYS A 336 -30.78 19.74 7.17
CA LYS A 336 -31.74 19.10 8.09
C LYS A 336 -31.09 18.85 9.46
N SER A 337 -31.89 18.68 10.50
CA SER A 337 -31.40 18.27 11.82
C SER A 337 -30.57 16.99 11.75
N VAL A 338 -29.58 16.84 12.63
CA VAL A 338 -28.61 15.73 12.56
C VAL A 338 -29.33 14.37 12.62
N PRO A 339 -29.25 13.52 11.58
CA PRO A 339 -29.98 12.25 11.56
C PRO A 339 -29.43 11.27 12.60
N ALA A 340 -30.32 10.69 13.40
CA ALA A 340 -30.05 9.45 14.13
C ALA A 340 -29.98 8.27 13.15
N VAL A 341 -29.25 7.22 13.52
CA VAL A 341 -29.21 5.93 12.81
C VAL A 341 -29.43 4.84 13.84
N TYR A 342 -30.32 3.91 13.54
CA TYR A 342 -30.65 2.75 14.37
C TYR A 342 -30.39 1.48 13.59
N TYR A 343 -29.79 0.50 14.27
CA TYR A 343 -29.68 -0.87 13.80
C TYR A 343 -30.75 -1.71 14.48
N THR A 344 -31.38 -2.62 13.75
CA THR A 344 -32.35 -3.57 14.29
C THR A 344 -32.03 -4.94 13.73
N ARG A 345 -31.55 -5.83 14.62
CA ARG A 345 -31.38 -7.24 14.32
C ARG A 345 -32.76 -7.87 14.05
N ARG A 346 -32.86 -8.74 13.05
CA ARG A 346 -34.09 -9.43 12.66
C ARG A 346 -33.87 -10.94 12.66
N ASP A 347 -34.88 -11.70 13.06
CA ASP A 347 -34.89 -13.16 12.88
C ASP A 347 -34.80 -13.48 11.39
N GLU A 348 -34.05 -14.50 10.98
CA GLU A 348 -33.84 -14.79 9.54
C GLU A 348 -35.14 -15.06 8.76
N LYS A 349 -36.20 -15.45 9.46
CA LYS A 349 -37.53 -15.76 8.94
C LYS A 349 -38.59 -14.89 9.61
N CYS A 350 -39.56 -14.43 8.83
CA CYS A 350 -40.81 -13.86 9.33
C CYS A 350 -42.00 -14.41 8.55
N VAL A 351 -43.20 -14.32 9.12
CA VAL A 351 -44.44 -14.71 8.43
C VAL A 351 -45.15 -13.45 7.94
N ILE A 352 -45.23 -13.28 6.62
CA ILE A 352 -45.95 -12.16 5.98
C ILE A 352 -47.18 -12.73 5.27
N GLN A 353 -48.38 -12.37 5.76
CA GLN A 353 -49.67 -12.84 5.20
C GLN A 353 -49.72 -14.38 5.01
N GLY A 354 -49.25 -15.13 6.00
CA GLY A 354 -49.21 -16.61 5.99
C GLY A 354 -48.08 -17.24 5.19
N ARG A 355 -47.13 -16.46 4.64
CA ARG A 355 -45.96 -16.96 3.91
C ARG A 355 -44.70 -16.81 4.75
N GLU A 356 -43.89 -17.87 4.84
CA GLU A 356 -42.53 -17.75 5.38
C GLU A 356 -41.67 -16.94 4.39
N CYS A 357 -41.15 -15.82 4.86
CA CYS A 357 -40.29 -14.91 4.12
C CYS A 357 -38.94 -14.81 4.82
N ARG A 358 -37.84 -14.85 4.05
CA ARG A 358 -36.52 -14.52 4.59
C ARG A 358 -36.38 -13.01 4.72
N GLN A 359 -35.97 -12.53 5.89
CA GLN A 359 -35.66 -11.12 6.12
C GLN A 359 -34.18 -10.96 6.50
N ARG A 360 -33.72 -9.70 6.56
CA ARG A 360 -32.36 -9.32 6.97
C ARG A 360 -32.45 -8.23 8.01
N ASP A 361 -31.37 -8.02 8.73
CA ASP A 361 -31.22 -6.87 9.63
C ASP A 361 -31.49 -5.55 8.89
N THR A 362 -32.08 -4.61 9.62
CA THR A 362 -32.55 -3.33 9.08
C THR A 362 -31.85 -2.16 9.73
N TYR A 363 -31.55 -1.15 8.92
CA TYR A 363 -30.95 0.12 9.32
C TYR A 363 -31.95 1.23 9.05
N THR A 364 -32.20 2.09 10.03
CA THR A 364 -33.19 3.17 9.96
C THR A 364 -32.52 4.49 10.28
N PHE A 365 -32.65 5.51 9.42
CA PHE A 365 -32.33 6.88 9.83
C PHE A 365 -33.59 7.61 10.28
N ARG A 366 -33.45 8.53 11.25
CA ARG A 366 -34.52 9.40 11.75
C ARG A 366 -33.99 10.81 11.92
N ILE A 367 -34.69 11.78 11.34
CA ILE A 367 -34.43 13.21 11.49
C ILE A 367 -35.43 13.76 12.51
N SER A 368 -34.95 14.52 13.48
CA SER A 368 -35.77 15.14 14.52
C SER A 368 -35.18 16.47 14.95
N SER A 369 -35.97 17.53 14.85
CA SER A 369 -35.64 18.87 15.35
C SER A 369 -35.53 18.95 16.88
N LYS A 370 -36.04 17.94 17.61
CA LYS A 370 -35.95 17.85 19.06
C LYS A 370 -34.67 17.14 19.56
N SER A 371 -33.83 16.63 18.67
CA SER A 371 -32.60 15.93 19.08
C SER A 371 -31.47 16.93 19.38
N VAL A 372 -31.01 16.95 20.63
CA VAL A 372 -29.82 17.72 21.06
C VAL A 372 -28.50 16.95 20.89
N LYS A 373 -28.55 15.64 20.60
CA LYS A 373 -27.39 14.72 20.58
C LYS A 373 -26.47 14.87 19.35
N GLY A 374 -26.73 15.86 18.50
CA GLY A 374 -25.92 16.15 17.32
C GLY A 374 -26.08 17.61 16.88
N HIS A 375 -24.97 18.27 16.54
CA HIS A 375 -24.95 19.66 16.11
C HIS A 375 -23.96 19.89 14.95
N TYR A 376 -24.15 20.99 14.21
CA TYR A 376 -23.25 21.40 13.13
C TYR A 376 -22.19 22.36 13.67
N ARG A 377 -20.91 22.12 13.33
CA ARG A 377 -19.79 23.01 13.64
C ARG A 377 -19.03 23.32 12.36
N ALA A 378 -19.32 24.49 11.78
CA ALA A 378 -18.92 24.85 10.41
C ALA A 378 -19.29 23.75 9.40
N ARG A 379 -18.31 23.04 8.83
CA ARG A 379 -18.53 21.95 7.85
C ARG A 379 -18.63 20.54 8.47
N TYR A 380 -18.44 20.44 9.78
CA TYR A 380 -18.47 19.18 10.51
C TYR A 380 -19.82 18.98 11.20
N VAL A 381 -20.15 17.72 11.46
CA VAL A 381 -21.35 17.33 12.19
C VAL A 381 -20.88 16.56 13.42
N CYS A 382 -20.89 17.25 14.55
CA CYS A 382 -20.48 16.73 15.84
C CYS A 382 -21.64 15.93 16.45
N ARG A 383 -21.36 14.74 16.98
CA ARG A 383 -22.35 13.80 17.47
C ARG A 383 -21.89 13.18 18.78
N GLU A 384 -22.79 13.09 19.76
CA GLU A 384 -22.54 12.45 21.04
C GLU A 384 -22.03 11.01 20.84
N LEU A 385 -20.84 10.70 21.38
CA LEU A 385 -20.33 9.33 21.45
C LEU A 385 -20.85 8.66 22.73
N TYR A 386 -21.12 7.37 22.67
CA TYR A 386 -21.34 6.57 23.88
C TYR A 386 -19.99 5.99 24.33
N GLN A 387 -19.79 5.88 25.64
CA GLN A 387 -18.54 5.38 26.22
C GLN A 387 -18.15 4.04 25.56
N PRO A 388 -16.97 3.94 24.92
CA PRO A 388 -16.56 2.70 24.27
C PRO A 388 -16.43 1.57 25.28
N THR A 389 -16.91 0.39 24.90
CA THR A 389 -16.81 -0.82 25.73
C THR A 389 -15.78 -1.76 25.15
N GLU A 390 -14.83 -2.21 25.97
CA GLU A 390 -14.00 -3.36 25.63
C GLU A 390 -14.89 -4.59 25.42
N SER A 391 -14.54 -5.40 24.41
CA SER A 391 -15.25 -6.63 24.07
C SER A 391 -14.36 -7.84 24.39
N ASP A 392 -14.97 -8.93 24.84
CA ASP A 392 -14.30 -10.23 24.95
C ASP A 392 -14.15 -10.90 23.57
N ASP A 393 -14.79 -10.36 22.53
CA ASP A 393 -14.66 -10.81 21.15
C ASP A 393 -13.28 -10.51 20.56
N PHE A 394 -12.66 -11.53 19.98
CA PHE A 394 -11.48 -11.41 19.11
C PHE A 394 -11.90 -11.59 17.64
N GLY A 395 -11.42 -10.73 16.74
CA GLY A 395 -11.84 -10.80 15.33
C GLY A 395 -10.79 -10.34 14.32
N THR A 396 -11.06 -10.64 13.04
CA THR A 396 -10.21 -10.18 11.93
C THR A 396 -10.30 -8.69 11.75
N VAL A 397 -9.13 -8.07 11.72
CA VAL A 397 -8.94 -6.66 11.49
C VAL A 397 -8.18 -6.36 10.19
N TYR A 398 -8.35 -5.15 9.68
CA TYR A 398 -8.03 -4.59 8.37
C TYR A 398 -7.53 -3.16 8.59
N ASN A 399 -6.73 -2.61 7.70
CA ASN A 399 -6.32 -1.21 7.80
C ASN A 399 -6.01 -0.67 6.41
N ILE A 400 -6.22 0.63 6.19
CA ILE A 400 -5.86 1.28 4.94
C ILE A 400 -4.93 2.47 5.21
N SER A 401 -4.03 2.73 4.27
CA SER A 401 -3.29 3.98 4.20
C SER A 401 -3.88 4.86 3.12
N VAL A 402 -4.14 6.11 3.45
CA VAL A 402 -4.65 7.15 2.56
C VAL A 402 -3.58 8.21 2.31
N GLU A 403 -3.45 8.70 1.07
CA GLU A 403 -2.47 9.75 0.71
C GLU A 403 -2.78 11.12 1.36
N GLU A 404 -1.72 11.90 1.61
CA GLU A 404 -1.72 13.26 2.21
C GLU A 404 -2.34 13.41 3.61
N ASP A 405 -3.67 13.39 3.72
CA ASP A 405 -4.37 13.73 4.97
C ASP A 405 -4.46 12.57 5.96
N ASN A 406 -3.91 11.41 5.57
CA ASN A 406 -3.79 10.20 6.38
C ASN A 406 -5.06 9.85 7.16
N SER A 407 -6.24 9.98 6.57
CA SER A 407 -7.52 9.81 7.27
C SER A 407 -8.64 9.44 6.30
N TYR A 408 -9.69 8.85 6.84
CA TYR A 408 -10.86 8.41 6.09
C TYR A 408 -12.12 8.46 6.97
N VAL A 409 -13.27 8.09 6.40
CA VAL A 409 -14.52 7.92 7.15
C VAL A 409 -14.86 6.44 7.23
N ALA A 410 -15.02 5.92 8.44
CA ALA A 410 -15.38 4.55 8.77
C ALA A 410 -16.73 4.54 9.53
N ASN A 411 -17.72 3.81 9.02
CA ASN A 411 -19.08 3.70 9.58
C ASN A 411 -19.80 5.04 9.84
N GLY A 412 -19.34 6.12 9.20
CA GLY A 412 -19.80 7.49 9.36
C GLY A 412 -18.86 8.38 10.17
N ALA A 413 -18.04 7.83 11.08
CA ALA A 413 -17.07 8.58 11.87
C ALA A 413 -15.77 8.88 11.08
N ILE A 414 -15.23 10.09 11.22
CA ILE A 414 -13.89 10.42 10.70
C ILE A 414 -12.84 9.76 11.60
N VAL A 415 -11.93 9.01 10.98
CA VAL A 415 -10.84 8.26 11.62
C VAL A 415 -9.52 8.53 10.91
N HIS A 416 -8.39 8.35 11.60
CA HIS A 416 -7.08 8.48 10.97
C HIS A 416 -6.64 7.13 10.36
N ASN A 417 -5.67 7.14 9.45
CA ASN A 417 -4.89 5.94 9.16
C ASN A 417 -4.31 5.44 10.49
N CYS A 418 -4.18 4.12 10.67
CA CYS A 418 -3.23 3.56 11.64
C CYS A 418 -1.76 3.74 11.16
N GLN A 419 -1.42 4.98 10.77
CA GLN A 419 -0.07 5.46 10.53
C GLN A 419 0.32 6.35 11.70
N ASP A 420 1.08 5.80 12.63
CA ASP A 420 1.92 6.62 13.51
C ASP A 420 3.05 7.33 12.74
N ILE A 421 3.37 6.84 11.53
CA ILE A 421 4.66 7.10 10.91
C ILE A 421 4.54 7.40 9.40
N SER A 422 4.24 8.67 9.08
CA SER A 422 4.59 9.28 7.79
C SER A 422 4.90 10.78 7.95
N VAL A 423 5.83 11.29 7.14
CA VAL A 423 6.58 12.56 7.35
C VAL A 423 5.78 13.84 6.98
N ALA A 424 4.44 13.77 6.94
CA ALA A 424 3.60 14.89 6.47
C ALA A 424 2.32 15.17 7.30
N GLY A 425 2.17 14.54 8.47
CA GLY A 425 1.01 14.69 9.36
C GLY A 425 1.38 15.13 10.79
N LYS A 426 0.37 15.55 11.58
CA LYS A 426 0.54 15.92 12.99
C LYS A 426 0.97 14.71 13.84
N GLN A 427 1.92 14.91 14.75
CA GLN A 427 2.73 13.86 15.39
C GLN A 427 2.01 13.17 16.59
N ALA A 428 1.04 12.27 16.33
CA ALA A 428 0.05 11.81 17.34
C ALA A 428 0.04 10.30 17.80
N GLY A 429 0.87 9.44 17.21
CA GLY A 429 1.63 8.35 17.90
C GLY A 429 0.99 7.21 18.76
N PHE A 430 1.84 6.31 19.31
CA PHE A 430 1.52 5.09 20.10
C PHE A 430 0.69 5.29 21.40
N GLN A 431 -0.59 5.58 21.20
CA GLN A 431 -1.53 4.56 21.66
C GLN A 431 -2.33 4.16 20.42
N GLY A 432 -1.62 3.52 19.46
CA GLY A 432 -2.06 3.10 18.12
C GLY A 432 -1.82 1.59 17.94
N ASN A 433 -2.78 0.78 17.46
CA ASN A 433 -2.73 -0.69 17.68
C ASN A 433 -1.77 -1.50 16.81
N ARG A 434 -0.70 -0.84 16.37
CA ARG A 434 0.57 -1.51 16.13
C ARG A 434 1.12 -2.13 17.42
N SER A 435 0.93 -1.48 18.57
CA SER A 435 1.54 -1.87 19.84
C SER A 435 1.10 -3.23 20.41
N SER A 436 -0.13 -3.73 20.21
CA SER A 436 -0.61 -4.96 20.88
C SER A 436 0.18 -6.23 20.57
N LEU A 437 0.90 -6.27 19.46
CA LEU A 437 1.73 -7.43 19.09
C LEU A 437 3.14 -7.32 19.69
N PHE A 438 3.70 -6.12 19.85
CA PHE A 438 4.84 -5.90 20.74
C PHE A 438 4.46 -6.34 22.16
N PHE A 439 3.33 -5.87 22.70
CA PHE A 439 2.85 -6.29 24.01
C PHE A 439 2.52 -7.79 24.09
N ARG A 440 2.07 -8.45 23.01
CA ARG A 440 1.94 -9.93 22.99
C ARG A 440 3.29 -10.62 23.05
N VAL A 441 4.30 -10.12 22.33
CA VAL A 441 5.65 -10.68 22.39
C VAL A 441 6.29 -10.41 23.76
N MET A 442 6.14 -9.22 24.33
CA MET A 442 6.60 -8.89 25.69
C MET A 442 5.87 -9.70 26.77
N TYR A 443 4.56 -9.91 26.62
CA TYR A 443 3.81 -10.85 27.45
C TYR A 443 4.38 -12.28 27.35
N LEU A 444 4.68 -12.78 26.15
CA LEU A 444 5.32 -14.09 25.97
C LEU A 444 6.70 -14.15 26.64
N VAL A 445 7.53 -13.10 26.50
CA VAL A 445 8.80 -12.95 27.23
C VAL A 445 8.58 -12.98 28.76
N GLY A 446 7.55 -12.29 29.25
CA GLY A 446 7.17 -12.26 30.66
C GLY A 446 6.55 -13.55 31.21
N GLN A 447 6.21 -14.51 30.35
CA GLN A 447 5.82 -15.88 30.73
C GLN A 447 6.97 -16.88 30.65
N LEU A 448 8.12 -16.52 30.06
CA LEU A 448 9.32 -17.35 30.10
C LEU A 448 9.95 -17.32 31.49
N LYS A 449 10.55 -18.44 31.88
CA LYS A 449 11.46 -18.47 33.02
C LYS A 449 12.66 -17.57 32.73
N GLU A 450 13.29 -17.05 33.77
CA GLU A 450 14.39 -16.11 33.61
C GLU A 450 15.50 -16.72 32.74
N GLU A 451 15.89 -17.98 32.98
CA GLU A 451 16.88 -18.74 32.20
C GLU A 451 16.55 -18.94 30.71
N ASP A 452 15.30 -18.77 30.30
CA ASP A 452 14.80 -19.00 28.94
C ASP A 452 14.48 -17.71 28.17
N LYS A 453 14.44 -16.56 28.85
CA LYS A 453 14.32 -15.24 28.19
C LYS A 453 15.46 -15.00 27.19
N PRO A 454 15.17 -14.46 25.99
CA PRO A 454 16.21 -14.15 25.01
C PRO A 454 17.17 -13.07 25.55
N ALA A 455 18.45 -13.17 25.20
CA ALA A 455 19.45 -12.16 25.56
C ALA A 455 19.22 -10.82 24.85
N TYR A 456 18.59 -10.86 23.66
CA TYR A 456 18.33 -9.71 22.80
C TYR A 456 16.88 -9.63 22.29
N LEU A 457 16.35 -8.42 22.15
CA LEU A 457 15.13 -8.13 21.38
C LEU A 457 15.52 -7.20 20.22
N PHE A 458 15.26 -7.58 18.97
CA PHE A 458 15.70 -6.81 17.80
C PHE A 458 14.50 -6.32 16.97
N ILE A 459 14.15 -5.05 17.13
CA ILE A 459 12.91 -4.48 16.59
C ILE A 459 13.23 -3.51 15.44
N GLU A 460 12.58 -3.68 14.28
CA GLU A 460 12.54 -2.66 13.20
C GLU A 460 11.25 -1.87 13.31
N ASN A 461 11.36 -0.56 13.10
CA ASN A 461 10.21 0.28 12.85
C ASN A 461 10.60 1.45 11.93
N VAL A 462 9.61 2.21 11.48
CA VAL A 462 9.86 3.40 10.66
C VAL A 462 10.28 4.61 11.51
N LYS A 463 11.14 5.48 10.98
CA LYS A 463 11.92 6.45 11.78
C LYS A 463 11.12 7.40 12.69
N ASN A 464 9.89 7.78 12.32
CA ASN A 464 9.15 8.80 13.09
C ASN A 464 8.74 8.32 14.49
N LEU A 465 8.84 7.02 14.78
CA LEU A 465 8.69 6.43 16.12
C LEU A 465 9.30 7.31 17.21
N LEU A 466 10.55 7.75 17.04
CA LEU A 466 11.27 8.57 18.03
C LEU A 466 10.67 9.96 18.30
N SER A 467 9.72 10.41 17.46
CA SER A 467 9.19 11.78 17.45
C SER A 467 7.67 11.85 17.61
N VAL A 468 7.02 10.71 17.78
CA VAL A 468 5.56 10.58 17.75
C VAL A 468 4.99 10.67 19.19
N ASN A 469 3.87 11.38 19.37
CA ASN A 469 3.46 12.02 20.64
C ASN A 469 4.61 12.76 21.36
N GLY A 470 5.50 13.41 20.61
CA GLY A 470 6.66 14.08 21.20
C GLY A 470 7.66 13.14 21.89
N GLY A 471 7.61 11.84 21.59
CA GLY A 471 8.53 10.81 22.12
C GLY A 471 7.93 9.93 23.23
N TRP A 472 6.77 10.28 23.81
CA TRP A 472 6.12 9.51 24.89
C TRP A 472 5.85 8.05 24.55
N ASP A 473 5.58 7.81 23.29
CA ASP A 473 5.29 6.51 22.71
C ASP A 473 6.52 5.62 22.69
N PHE A 474 7.63 6.20 22.25
CA PHE A 474 8.92 5.56 22.30
C PHE A 474 9.32 5.29 23.76
N ALA A 475 9.07 6.23 24.67
CA ALA A 475 9.26 6.01 26.10
C ALA A 475 8.40 4.86 26.67
N ARG A 476 7.14 4.70 26.25
CA ARG A 476 6.28 3.56 26.66
C ARG A 476 6.84 2.21 26.17
N LEU A 477 7.42 2.16 24.97
CA LEU A 477 8.12 0.97 24.47
C LEU A 477 9.36 0.66 25.32
N LEU A 478 10.15 1.68 25.68
CA LEU A 478 11.30 1.53 26.57
C LEU A 478 10.88 1.01 27.95
N ILE A 479 9.81 1.57 28.56
CA ILE A 479 9.30 1.18 29.88
C ILE A 479 8.81 -0.28 29.90
N GLU A 480 8.11 -0.75 28.86
CA GLU A 480 7.68 -2.15 28.78
C GLU A 480 8.88 -3.11 28.67
N MET A 481 9.90 -2.75 27.89
CA MET A 481 11.15 -3.51 27.81
C MET A 481 11.85 -3.53 29.18
N GLU A 482 11.91 -2.38 29.86
CA GLU A 482 12.48 -2.21 31.19
C GLU A 482 11.78 -3.11 32.23
N GLN A 483 10.45 -3.15 32.21
CA GLN A 483 9.61 -3.97 33.10
C GLN A 483 9.94 -5.46 33.01
N TRP A 484 10.26 -5.97 31.82
CA TRP A 484 10.62 -7.38 31.62
C TRP A 484 12.12 -7.69 31.75
N GLY A 485 12.93 -6.66 32.03
CA GLY A 485 14.35 -6.77 32.36
C GLY A 485 15.32 -6.33 31.25
N TYR A 486 14.86 -5.62 30.22
CA TYR A 486 15.68 -5.24 29.07
C TYR A 486 16.03 -3.75 29.09
N ASP A 487 17.33 -3.45 29.04
CA ASP A 487 17.83 -2.10 28.80
C ASP A 487 17.95 -1.88 27.29
N ALA A 488 17.36 -0.80 26.75
CA ALA A 488 17.23 -0.63 25.31
C ALA A 488 18.10 0.50 24.72
N GLU A 489 18.72 0.22 23.58
CA GLU A 489 19.42 1.18 22.73
C GLU A 489 18.78 1.23 21.33
N TRP A 490 18.95 2.35 20.62
CA TRP A 490 18.34 2.53 19.30
C TRP A 490 19.15 3.45 18.38
N GLN A 491 18.96 3.29 17.08
CA GLN A 491 19.50 4.19 16.07
C GLN A 491 18.59 4.27 14.84
N VAL A 492 18.52 5.45 14.20
CA VAL A 492 17.96 5.59 12.86
C VAL A 492 19.05 5.33 11.83
N LEU A 493 18.87 4.30 11.01
CA LEU A 493 19.77 3.92 9.93
C LEU A 493 19.08 4.07 8.58
N ASN A 494 19.82 4.44 7.54
CA ASN A 494 19.32 4.57 6.17
C ASN A 494 19.97 3.51 5.28
N SER A 495 19.17 2.70 4.59
CA SER A 495 19.65 1.56 3.79
C SER A 495 20.75 1.90 2.77
N LYS A 496 20.78 3.16 2.28
CA LYS A 496 21.84 3.67 1.38
C LYS A 496 23.25 3.61 1.95
N ASP A 497 23.38 3.67 3.28
CA ASP A 497 24.65 3.67 4.01
C ASP A 497 25.12 2.23 4.35
N PHE A 498 24.40 1.21 3.82
CA PHE A 498 24.60 -0.22 4.06
C PHE A 498 24.49 -1.03 2.75
N GLY A 499 25.19 -0.61 1.70
CA GLY A 499 25.41 -1.44 0.52
C GLY A 499 24.26 -1.60 -0.48
N VAL A 500 23.13 -0.92 -0.31
CA VAL A 500 22.04 -0.92 -1.31
C VAL A 500 21.65 0.51 -1.70
N PRO A 501 21.45 0.84 -2.99
CA PRO A 501 21.11 2.22 -3.39
C PRO A 501 19.62 2.54 -3.13
N GLN A 502 19.16 2.47 -1.88
CA GLN A 502 17.80 2.82 -1.47
C GLN A 502 17.79 3.83 -0.30
N ASN A 503 17.19 5.00 -0.52
CA ASN A 503 16.88 5.97 0.54
C ASN A 503 15.69 5.47 1.36
N ARG A 504 15.98 4.72 2.44
CA ARG A 504 15.01 4.09 3.34
C ARG A 504 15.54 4.18 4.77
N GLU A 505 15.07 5.18 5.49
CA GLU A 505 15.37 5.37 6.91
C GLU A 505 14.44 4.53 7.80
N ARG A 506 15.01 3.84 8.79
CA ARG A 506 14.31 3.01 9.79
C ARG A 506 14.94 3.18 11.16
N CYS A 507 14.11 3.14 12.20
CA CYS A 507 14.54 3.07 13.59
C CYS A 507 14.74 1.59 13.93
N PHE A 508 15.93 1.23 14.36
CA PHE A 508 16.24 -0.10 14.89
C PHE A 508 16.46 0.03 16.39
N ILE A 509 15.93 -0.91 17.16
CA ILE A 509 15.99 -0.94 18.62
C ILE A 509 16.54 -2.30 19.03
N ILE A 510 17.52 -2.31 19.92
CA ILE A 510 18.00 -3.51 20.59
C ILE A 510 17.65 -3.41 22.07
N GLY A 511 16.94 -4.40 22.59
CA GLY A 511 16.83 -4.63 24.04
C GLY A 511 17.87 -5.62 24.51
N HIS A 512 18.62 -5.29 25.54
CA HIS A 512 19.62 -6.14 26.19
C HIS A 512 19.06 -6.68 27.51
N LEU A 513 18.92 -8.00 27.66
CA LEU A 513 18.52 -8.57 28.94
C LEU A 513 19.62 -8.33 29.99
N ARG A 514 19.26 -7.67 31.10
CA ARG A 514 20.16 -7.31 32.20
C ARG A 514 20.97 -8.51 32.68
N GLY A 515 22.27 -8.31 32.82
CA GLY A 515 23.21 -9.36 33.27
C GLY A 515 23.53 -10.45 32.24
N ARG A 516 22.85 -10.50 31.08
CA ARG A 516 23.20 -11.42 29.97
C ARG A 516 23.76 -10.72 28.74
N SER A 517 23.35 -9.49 28.48
CA SER A 517 23.86 -8.67 27.39
C SER A 517 24.23 -7.29 27.89
N THR A 518 25.42 -6.82 27.52
CA THR A 518 25.96 -5.49 27.89
C THR A 518 26.81 -4.84 26.78
N SER A 519 26.95 -5.49 25.62
CA SER A 519 27.70 -4.98 24.49
C SER A 519 26.86 -3.96 23.71
N LYS A 520 27.24 -2.67 23.76
CA LYS A 520 26.67 -1.62 22.92
C LYS A 520 26.87 -1.96 21.43
N ILE A 521 25.78 -2.14 20.70
CA ILE A 521 25.79 -2.29 19.24
C ILE A 521 25.75 -0.89 18.60
N PHE A 522 25.00 0.04 19.18
CA PHE A 522 24.95 1.43 18.72
C PHE A 522 25.99 2.32 19.43
N PRO A 523 26.57 3.32 18.74
CA PRO A 523 26.33 3.68 17.35
C PRO A 523 26.96 2.71 16.35
N ILE A 524 26.21 2.39 15.30
CA ILE A 524 26.74 1.90 14.04
C ILE A 524 26.97 3.14 13.18
N GLU A 525 28.23 3.45 12.93
CA GLU A 525 28.58 4.39 11.87
C GLU A 525 28.17 3.73 10.55
N GLY A 526 27.15 4.29 9.88
CA GLY A 526 26.87 3.95 8.49
C GLY A 526 28.11 4.30 7.66
N THR A 527 28.40 3.52 6.62
CA THR A 527 29.73 3.58 5.98
C THR A 527 30.07 5.01 5.56
N ASP A 528 31.05 5.59 6.25
CA ASP A 528 31.54 6.94 5.98
C ASP A 528 31.91 7.00 4.50
N GLY A 529 31.52 8.09 3.81
CA GLY A 529 31.17 8.08 2.38
C GLY A 529 32.17 7.46 1.39
N LYS A 530 33.42 7.23 1.81
CA LYS A 530 34.41 6.34 1.21
C LYS A 530 33.90 4.91 0.92
N ASN A 531 33.10 4.35 1.83
CA ASN A 531 32.49 3.00 1.70
C ASN A 531 30.98 3.05 1.46
N SER A 532 30.39 4.24 1.26
CA SER A 532 29.10 4.31 0.57
C SER A 532 29.27 3.68 -0.82
N VAL A 533 28.38 2.77 -1.21
CA VAL A 533 28.59 1.98 -2.43
C VAL A 533 28.18 2.76 -3.66
N SER A 534 29.03 3.74 -3.96
CA SER A 534 29.16 4.33 -5.28
C SER A 534 29.58 3.26 -6.30
N LEU A 535 29.27 3.53 -7.57
CA LEU A 535 29.73 2.71 -8.67
C LEU A 535 31.27 2.73 -8.71
N LYS A 536 31.94 1.65 -8.28
CA LYS A 536 33.40 1.49 -8.39
C LYS A 536 33.79 1.35 -9.86
N LEU A 537 33.96 2.49 -10.52
CA LEU A 537 34.45 2.61 -11.88
C LEU A 537 35.96 2.35 -11.88
N PHE A 538 36.37 1.18 -12.37
CA PHE A 538 37.77 0.81 -12.55
C PHE A 538 38.43 1.67 -13.64
N GLY A 539 37.68 2.02 -14.69
CA GLY A 539 38.14 2.92 -15.75
C GLY A 539 37.15 3.05 -16.90
N CYS A 540 37.54 3.74 -17.96
CA CYS A 540 36.77 3.87 -19.19
C CYS A 540 37.62 3.47 -20.39
N ILE A 541 37.10 2.60 -21.26
CA ILE A 541 37.86 1.97 -22.36
C ILE A 541 38.50 2.99 -23.31
N ASN A 542 37.88 4.17 -23.48
CA ASN A 542 38.38 5.28 -24.30
C ASN A 542 38.47 6.60 -23.52
N GLY A 543 38.58 6.57 -22.18
CA GLY A 543 38.56 7.76 -21.32
C GLY A 543 37.20 8.51 -21.26
N ARG A 544 36.21 8.09 -22.04
CA ARG A 544 34.84 8.64 -22.06
C ARG A 544 33.96 7.92 -21.03
N ASN A 545 33.29 8.69 -20.17
CA ASN A 545 32.44 8.16 -19.10
C ASN A 545 31.03 7.72 -19.57
N SER A 546 30.93 7.07 -20.73
CA SER A 546 29.64 6.59 -21.26
C SER A 546 29.27 5.23 -20.64
N GLN A 547 27.98 4.93 -20.45
CA GLN A 547 27.54 3.68 -19.82
C GLN A 547 28.05 2.41 -20.52
N ARG A 548 28.41 2.48 -21.81
CA ARG A 548 28.96 1.35 -22.59
C ARG A 548 30.47 1.17 -22.45
N GLU A 549 31.18 2.24 -22.08
CA GLU A 549 32.65 2.29 -22.00
C GLU A 549 33.16 2.21 -20.56
N ARG A 550 32.27 2.42 -19.56
CA ARG A 550 32.54 2.20 -18.13
C ARG A 550 32.89 0.73 -17.86
N VAL A 551 34.06 0.52 -17.26
CA VAL A 551 34.53 -0.77 -16.74
C VAL A 551 34.45 -0.72 -15.22
N TYR A 552 33.75 -1.67 -14.62
CA TYR A 552 33.54 -1.78 -13.19
C TYR A 552 34.57 -2.71 -12.55
N ASP A 553 34.92 -2.39 -11.32
CA ASP A 553 35.69 -3.26 -10.44
C ASP A 553 34.89 -4.54 -10.11
N SER A 554 35.57 -5.69 -10.02
CA SER A 554 34.92 -6.97 -9.71
C SER A 554 34.36 -7.03 -8.28
N GLY A 555 34.85 -6.19 -7.36
CA GLY A 555 34.32 -6.00 -6.02
C GLY A 555 33.33 -4.82 -5.88
N GLY A 556 32.82 -4.28 -7.00
CA GLY A 556 31.91 -3.13 -7.04
C GLY A 556 30.46 -3.46 -7.42
N LEU A 557 29.54 -2.51 -7.15
CA LEU A 557 28.20 -2.58 -7.73
C LEU A 557 28.20 -2.10 -9.20
N SER A 558 27.62 -2.92 -10.07
CA SER A 558 27.19 -2.53 -11.42
C SER A 558 25.95 -1.63 -11.36
N PRO A 559 25.76 -0.70 -12.31
CA PRO A 559 24.49 0.00 -12.47
C PRO A 559 23.34 -0.97 -12.75
N THR A 560 22.12 -0.50 -12.48
CA THR A 560 20.87 -1.17 -12.81
C THR A 560 20.82 -1.51 -14.31
N ILE A 561 20.61 -2.79 -14.63
CA ILE A 561 20.74 -3.29 -16.00
C ILE A 561 19.48 -2.94 -16.82
N ASN A 562 19.65 -2.52 -18.06
CA ASN A 562 18.54 -2.40 -19.02
C ASN A 562 18.11 -3.79 -19.52
N THR A 563 16.96 -3.89 -20.21
CA THR A 563 16.67 -5.05 -21.06
C THR A 563 17.79 -5.20 -22.08
N VAL A 564 18.50 -6.33 -22.08
CA VAL A 564 19.71 -6.56 -22.87
C VAL A 564 19.39 -6.54 -24.37
N PRO A 565 19.78 -5.51 -25.13
CA PRO A 565 19.82 -5.58 -26.58
C PRO A 565 21.11 -6.30 -27.01
N GLY A 566 21.17 -6.78 -28.24
CA GLY A 566 22.46 -7.19 -28.80
C GLY A 566 23.46 -6.02 -28.86
N GLY A 567 24.75 -6.33 -29.07
CA GLY A 567 25.74 -5.30 -29.39
C GLY A 567 26.47 -4.68 -28.21
N ASN A 568 26.98 -5.51 -27.28
CA ASN A 568 28.12 -5.13 -26.42
C ASN A 568 27.82 -3.99 -25.41
N THR A 569 26.56 -3.87 -25.00
CA THR A 569 26.07 -2.88 -24.03
C THR A 569 26.03 -3.38 -22.58
N GLU A 570 26.45 -4.61 -22.30
CA GLU A 570 26.56 -5.10 -20.93
C GLU A 570 27.57 -4.30 -20.09
N PRO A 571 27.35 -4.19 -18.76
CA PRO A 571 28.35 -3.67 -17.83
C PRO A 571 29.64 -4.51 -17.93
N LYS A 572 30.75 -3.87 -18.27
CA LYS A 572 32.04 -4.55 -18.43
C LYS A 572 32.74 -4.63 -17.08
N ILE A 573 33.23 -5.81 -16.72
CA ILE A 573 33.97 -6.06 -15.47
C ILE A 573 35.43 -6.28 -15.84
N ALA A 574 36.36 -5.66 -15.11
CA ALA A 574 37.79 -5.89 -15.31
C ALA A 574 38.17 -7.32 -14.85
N ILE A 575 38.90 -8.06 -15.67
CA ILE A 575 39.43 -9.40 -15.33
C ILE A 575 40.92 -9.45 -15.69
N PRO A 576 41.82 -9.86 -14.77
CA PRO A 576 43.24 -10.06 -15.07
C PRO A 576 43.45 -11.18 -16.10
N VAL A 577 44.20 -10.89 -17.17
CA VAL A 577 44.46 -11.87 -18.25
C VAL A 577 45.90 -11.82 -18.75
N LEU A 578 46.47 -13.00 -19.01
CA LEU A 578 47.78 -13.14 -19.66
C LEU A 578 47.64 -13.01 -21.19
N THR A 579 48.52 -12.21 -21.82
CA THR A 579 48.56 -11.93 -23.27
C THR A 579 47.16 -11.66 -23.88
N PRO A 580 46.49 -10.53 -23.50
CA PRO A 580 45.15 -10.20 -24.02
C PRO A 580 45.10 -10.04 -25.55
N ASP A 581 46.24 -9.73 -26.17
CA ASP A 581 46.45 -9.47 -27.60
C ASP A 581 46.40 -10.73 -28.49
N ARG A 582 46.38 -11.94 -27.91
CA ARG A 582 46.39 -13.20 -28.67
C ARG A 582 45.07 -13.95 -28.56
N ALA A 583 44.49 -14.38 -29.68
CA ALA A 583 43.28 -15.19 -29.66
C ALA A 583 43.56 -16.61 -29.11
N GLU A 584 44.61 -17.26 -29.62
CA GLU A 584 44.97 -18.64 -29.29
C GLU A 584 46.19 -18.74 -28.36
N LYS A 585 46.17 -19.77 -27.48
CA LYS A 585 47.22 -20.01 -26.48
C LYS A 585 48.32 -20.94 -27.04
N ARG A 586 49.59 -20.67 -26.70
CA ARG A 586 50.72 -21.58 -27.01
C ARG A 586 51.08 -22.57 -25.88
N GLN A 587 50.60 -22.35 -24.67
CA GLN A 587 50.86 -23.19 -23.50
C GLN A 587 49.57 -23.62 -22.81
N ASN A 588 49.62 -24.73 -22.06
CA ASN A 588 48.46 -25.33 -21.38
C ASN A 588 48.03 -24.63 -20.06
N GLY A 589 48.57 -23.46 -19.74
CA GLY A 589 48.22 -22.70 -18.53
C GLY A 589 46.82 -22.07 -18.54
N ARG A 590 46.29 -21.77 -17.34
CA ARG A 590 45.03 -21.04 -17.12
C ARG A 590 45.25 -19.54 -17.43
N ARG A 591 44.60 -19.04 -18.48
CA ARG A 591 44.84 -17.69 -19.07
C ARG A 591 44.23 -16.54 -18.26
N PHE A 592 43.08 -16.79 -17.65
CA PHE A 592 42.36 -15.86 -16.78
C PHE A 592 42.62 -16.23 -15.32
N LYS A 593 42.71 -15.22 -14.46
CA LYS A 593 43.07 -15.34 -13.05
C LYS A 593 41.99 -14.75 -12.17
N GLU A 594 41.78 -15.35 -11.00
CA GLU A 594 40.91 -14.82 -9.96
C GLU A 594 41.67 -13.78 -9.11
N ASP A 595 40.93 -12.90 -8.44
CA ASP A 595 41.53 -11.80 -7.68
C ASP A 595 42.40 -12.33 -6.53
N GLY A 596 43.63 -11.82 -6.43
CA GLY A 596 44.65 -12.29 -5.48
C GLY A 596 45.47 -13.53 -5.88
N GLU A 597 45.23 -14.19 -7.03
CA GLU A 597 46.12 -15.29 -7.48
C GLU A 597 47.52 -14.77 -7.90
N PRO A 598 48.63 -15.42 -7.49
CA PRO A 598 49.97 -15.02 -7.91
C PRO A 598 50.22 -15.27 -9.41
N MET A 599 50.99 -14.35 -10.01
CA MET A 599 51.41 -14.39 -11.42
C MET A 599 52.75 -15.11 -11.56
N PHE A 600 52.89 -15.94 -12.60
CA PHE A 600 54.13 -16.67 -12.89
C PHE A 600 55.21 -15.77 -13.50
N THR A 601 56.47 -16.18 -13.38
CA THR A 601 57.65 -15.47 -13.86
C THR A 601 57.58 -15.19 -15.36
N LEU A 602 57.75 -13.91 -15.73
CA LEU A 602 57.66 -13.44 -17.11
C LEU A 602 58.80 -13.97 -17.99
N THR A 603 58.48 -14.39 -19.22
CA THR A 603 59.45 -14.33 -20.33
C THR A 603 59.43 -12.94 -20.94
N SER A 604 60.49 -12.55 -21.65
CA SER A 604 60.60 -11.22 -22.30
C SER A 604 59.57 -10.97 -23.44
N GLN A 605 58.69 -11.94 -23.72
CA GLN A 605 57.64 -11.86 -24.74
C GLN A 605 56.22 -11.85 -24.16
N ASP A 606 56.04 -12.10 -22.86
CA ASP A 606 54.71 -12.15 -22.23
C ASP A 606 54.31 -10.77 -21.68
N ARG A 607 53.04 -10.39 -21.90
CA ARG A 607 52.47 -9.12 -21.42
C ARG A 607 51.19 -9.36 -20.62
N HIS A 608 51.02 -8.60 -19.55
CA HIS A 608 49.76 -8.54 -18.80
C HIS A 608 48.84 -7.46 -19.39
N GLY A 609 47.53 -7.62 -19.23
CA GLY A 609 46.58 -6.55 -19.52
C GLY A 609 45.13 -6.95 -19.19
N VAL A 610 44.17 -6.16 -19.70
CA VAL A 610 42.74 -6.30 -19.42
C VAL A 610 41.99 -6.36 -20.76
N ALA A 611 41.12 -7.35 -20.96
CA ALA A 611 40.36 -7.54 -22.20
C ALA A 611 38.97 -6.88 -22.15
N THR A 612 38.56 -6.17 -23.20
CA THR A 612 37.40 -5.25 -23.13
C THR A 612 36.45 -5.20 -24.34
N SER A 613 36.61 -6.04 -25.39
CA SER A 613 35.68 -6.37 -26.53
C SER A 613 36.09 -6.02 -27.99
N ILE A 614 35.31 -6.45 -29.01
CA ILE A 614 35.58 -6.49 -30.47
C ILE A 614 34.70 -5.46 -31.26
N PRO A 615 35.12 -4.83 -32.39
CA PRO A 615 34.51 -3.60 -32.93
C PRO A 615 33.72 -3.70 -34.25
N VAL A 616 32.71 -2.83 -34.44
CA VAL A 616 32.14 -2.38 -35.73
C VAL A 616 31.77 -0.88 -35.65
N SER A 617 31.75 -0.16 -36.78
CA SER A 617 31.84 1.31 -36.89
C SER A 617 30.59 2.04 -37.42
N MET A 618 30.59 3.37 -37.19
CA MET A 618 29.95 4.48 -37.92
C MET A 618 28.91 5.33 -37.16
N SER A 619 29.06 6.65 -37.26
CA SER A 619 28.15 7.67 -36.71
C SER A 619 28.30 9.01 -37.45
N ARG A 620 27.19 9.71 -37.76
CA ARG A 620 27.15 11.12 -38.22
C ARG A 620 25.83 11.82 -37.87
N ASN A 621 25.95 13.00 -37.24
CA ASN A 621 25.17 14.26 -37.28
C ASN A 621 23.64 14.29 -37.48
N VAL A 622 22.94 15.24 -36.80
CA VAL A 622 21.87 16.13 -37.34
C VAL A 622 21.56 17.30 -36.36
N ILE A 623 20.90 18.36 -36.86
CA ILE A 623 20.78 19.77 -36.38
C ILE A 623 19.47 20.08 -35.60
N GLU A 624 19.44 21.18 -34.82
CA GLU A 624 18.39 21.80 -33.96
C GLU A 624 16.92 21.93 -34.51
N ASN A 625 15.95 22.07 -33.59
CA ASN A 625 14.46 22.23 -33.69
C ASN A 625 13.61 21.36 -32.71
N GLU A 626 12.44 21.90 -32.31
CA GLU A 626 11.54 21.49 -31.21
C GLU A 626 10.73 20.19 -31.45
N ILE A 627 10.31 19.47 -30.38
CA ILE A 627 9.62 18.16 -30.49
C ILE A 627 8.43 17.99 -29.52
N ASN A 628 7.40 17.28 -30.01
CA ASN A 628 6.09 17.08 -29.38
C ASN A 628 5.99 15.67 -28.75
N VAL A 629 5.63 15.57 -27.45
CA VAL A 629 5.72 14.33 -26.67
C VAL A 629 4.38 13.59 -26.58
N ALA A 630 4.25 12.47 -27.31
CA ALA A 630 3.06 11.63 -27.30
C ALA A 630 3.37 10.16 -26.94
N HIS A 631 2.56 9.58 -26.03
CA HIS A 631 2.42 8.16 -25.69
C HIS A 631 3.68 7.33 -25.36
N CYS A 632 3.96 7.22 -24.05
CA CYS A 632 4.63 6.06 -23.46
C CYS A 632 3.86 5.61 -22.19
N LEU A 633 3.61 4.30 -22.07
CA LEU A 633 2.84 3.59 -21.02
C LEU A 633 1.30 3.77 -21.03
N ASN A 634 0.60 2.72 -20.58
CA ASN A 634 -0.87 2.59 -20.44
C ASN A 634 -1.50 3.49 -19.34
N THR A 635 -1.00 4.72 -19.17
CA THR A 635 -1.62 5.74 -18.32
C THR A 635 -1.74 7.04 -19.11
N ASN A 636 -2.95 7.58 -19.19
CA ASN A 636 -3.40 8.62 -20.14
C ASN A 636 -2.68 9.99 -20.12
N ASP A 637 -1.50 10.17 -19.52
CA ASP A 637 -0.83 11.49 -19.50
C ASP A 637 0.69 11.49 -19.21
N SER A 638 1.50 11.04 -20.18
CA SER A 638 2.97 11.18 -20.13
C SER A 638 3.43 12.65 -19.99
N ARG A 639 2.64 13.61 -20.47
CA ARG A 639 2.89 15.06 -20.36
C ARG A 639 3.01 15.57 -18.91
N LYS A 640 2.51 14.83 -17.91
CA LYS A 640 2.61 15.21 -16.49
C LYS A 640 4.01 15.03 -15.88
N PHE A 641 4.92 14.30 -16.53
CA PHE A 641 6.24 14.01 -15.96
C PHE A 641 7.29 15.08 -16.22
N PHE A 642 7.17 15.85 -17.31
CA PHE A 642 8.26 16.69 -17.83
C PHE A 642 8.15 18.16 -17.38
N GLY A 643 9.30 18.81 -17.18
CA GLY A 643 9.38 20.25 -16.93
C GLY A 643 8.95 21.07 -18.15
N LYS A 644 8.25 22.19 -17.92
CA LYS A 644 7.83 23.13 -18.98
C LYS A 644 8.88 24.23 -19.19
N ASN A 645 9.15 24.61 -20.43
CA ASN A 645 9.83 25.88 -20.73
C ASN A 645 8.85 27.07 -20.66
N GLN A 646 9.35 28.30 -20.87
CA GLN A 646 8.55 29.54 -20.90
C GLN A 646 7.44 29.54 -21.97
N LYS A 647 7.50 28.65 -22.97
CA LYS A 647 6.47 28.48 -24.02
C LYS A 647 5.53 27.28 -23.76
N GLY A 648 5.68 26.57 -22.63
CA GLY A 648 4.76 25.53 -22.17
C GLY A 648 5.05 24.10 -22.62
N ASN A 649 6.10 23.87 -23.41
CA ASN A 649 6.47 22.56 -23.97
C ASN A 649 7.38 21.76 -23.02
N ALA A 650 7.32 20.43 -23.13
CA ALA A 650 8.15 19.50 -22.37
C ALA A 650 9.60 19.48 -22.89
N VAL A 651 10.58 19.60 -22.00
CA VAL A 651 12.00 19.73 -22.38
C VAL A 651 12.80 18.46 -22.07
N ILE A 652 13.42 17.87 -23.09
CA ILE A 652 14.53 16.93 -22.98
C ILE A 652 15.75 17.67 -23.51
N GLU A 653 16.75 17.88 -22.66
CA GLU A 653 17.99 18.57 -23.04
C GLU A 653 19.13 17.55 -23.16
N CYS A 654 19.60 17.35 -24.39
CA CYS A 654 20.89 16.75 -24.66
C CYS A 654 21.95 17.84 -24.52
N VAL A 655 22.72 17.82 -23.43
CA VAL A 655 23.86 18.74 -23.27
C VAL A 655 24.98 18.26 -24.19
N ALA A 656 25.30 19.07 -25.20
CA ALA A 656 26.08 18.67 -26.39
C ALA A 656 27.57 18.30 -26.16
N ASP A 657 28.00 18.12 -24.92
CA ASP A 657 29.41 17.88 -24.54
C ASP A 657 29.64 16.68 -23.60
N LYS A 658 28.58 15.97 -23.14
CA LYS A 658 28.74 14.81 -22.25
C LYS A 658 27.79 13.66 -22.59
N SER A 659 28.28 12.44 -22.43
CA SER A 659 27.64 11.16 -22.79
C SER A 659 26.42 10.75 -21.95
N ASP A 660 25.87 11.66 -21.14
CA ASP A 660 24.79 11.39 -20.20
C ASP A 660 23.50 12.09 -20.65
N VAL A 661 22.58 11.33 -21.24
CA VAL A 661 21.24 11.83 -21.61
C VAL A 661 20.45 12.12 -20.33
N THR A 662 19.83 13.31 -20.24
CA THR A 662 19.01 13.70 -19.07
C THR A 662 17.59 14.06 -19.44
N VAL A 663 16.66 13.79 -18.52
CA VAL A 663 15.24 14.12 -18.62
C VAL A 663 14.87 15.07 -17.49
N LYS A 664 14.29 16.24 -17.82
CA LYS A 664 13.83 17.21 -16.82
C LYS A 664 12.48 16.75 -16.26
N VAL A 665 12.49 16.14 -15.07
CA VAL A 665 11.30 15.65 -14.37
C VAL A 665 10.72 16.77 -13.52
N ALA A 666 9.44 17.09 -13.66
CA ALA A 666 8.77 18.12 -12.86
C ALA A 666 8.88 17.83 -11.35
N GLU A 667 9.26 18.80 -10.53
CA GLU A 667 9.45 18.66 -9.08
C GLU A 667 9.33 20.02 -8.35
N ALA A 668 9.01 20.03 -7.05
CA ALA A 668 8.89 21.23 -6.24
C ALA A 668 10.24 21.90 -5.86
N THR A 669 11.09 22.13 -6.85
CA THR A 669 12.36 22.88 -6.77
C THR A 669 12.15 24.36 -7.14
N LYS A 670 13.15 25.22 -6.91
CA LYS A 670 13.12 26.62 -7.37
C LYS A 670 12.99 26.76 -8.90
N GLN A 671 13.43 25.75 -9.66
CA GLN A 671 13.37 25.72 -11.13
C GLN A 671 12.10 25.03 -11.65
N GLY A 672 11.30 24.39 -10.79
CA GLY A 672 10.11 23.62 -11.17
C GLY A 672 10.37 22.21 -11.71
N TYR A 673 11.64 21.80 -11.78
CA TYR A 673 12.06 20.45 -12.20
C TYR A 673 13.33 19.99 -11.48
N SER A 674 13.62 18.69 -11.60
CA SER A 674 14.87 18.01 -11.27
C SER A 674 15.33 17.25 -12.50
N GLU A 675 16.61 17.34 -12.85
CA GLU A 675 17.19 16.56 -13.94
C GLU A 675 17.37 15.09 -13.53
N CYS A 676 17.06 14.15 -14.42
CA CYS A 676 17.12 12.71 -14.19
C CYS A 676 17.94 12.06 -15.31
N ARG A 677 19.11 11.50 -14.99
CA ARG A 677 19.98 10.80 -15.97
C ARG A 677 19.35 9.48 -16.40
N VAL A 678 19.19 9.30 -17.71
CA VAL A 678 18.68 8.07 -18.32
C VAL A 678 19.63 6.90 -17.99
N GLY A 679 19.07 5.76 -17.60
CA GLY A 679 19.82 4.55 -17.24
C GLY A 679 20.60 4.63 -15.93
N ILE A 680 20.44 5.70 -15.13
CA ILE A 680 21.21 5.94 -13.90
C ILE A 680 20.30 6.40 -12.74
N ASP A 681 19.57 7.50 -12.92
CA ASP A 681 18.75 8.07 -11.85
C ASP A 681 17.35 7.43 -11.80
N THR A 682 16.80 7.29 -10.60
CA THR A 682 15.43 6.78 -10.41
C THR A 682 14.41 7.91 -10.42
N VAL A 683 13.16 7.59 -10.76
CA VAL A 683 12.04 8.52 -10.73
C VAL A 683 10.84 7.87 -10.05
N ASN A 684 10.26 8.59 -9.08
CA ASN A 684 9.03 8.15 -8.44
C ASN A 684 7.83 8.43 -9.37
N LEU A 685 7.18 7.35 -9.84
CA LEU A 685 6.04 7.38 -10.75
C LEU A 685 4.72 7.76 -10.06
N SER A 686 4.69 7.81 -8.73
CA SER A 686 3.52 8.25 -7.97
C SER A 686 3.38 9.78 -7.94
N VAL A 687 2.13 10.26 -8.01
CA VAL A 687 1.77 11.68 -7.80
C VAL A 687 2.43 12.66 -8.79
N THR A 688 2.47 12.28 -10.07
CA THR A 688 3.13 13.00 -11.17
C THR A 688 2.78 14.50 -11.28
N GLY A 689 1.54 14.87 -10.97
CA GLY A 689 1.08 16.27 -10.99
C GLY A 689 1.36 17.10 -9.73
N SER A 690 2.01 16.56 -8.69
CA SER A 690 2.23 17.34 -7.45
C SER A 690 3.24 18.47 -7.66
N LYS A 691 2.84 19.69 -7.26
CA LYS A 691 3.66 20.92 -7.22
C LYS A 691 4.36 21.16 -5.89
N THR A 692 4.14 20.31 -4.87
CA THR A 692 4.61 20.53 -3.49
C THR A 692 5.61 19.46 -3.01
N ARG A 693 5.75 18.35 -3.75
CA ARG A 693 6.63 17.23 -3.39
C ARG A 693 8.05 17.42 -3.92
N ARG A 694 9.04 17.42 -3.02
CA ARG A 694 10.48 17.28 -3.31
C ARG A 694 10.91 15.81 -3.23
N GLY A 695 12.08 15.48 -3.76
CA GLY A 695 12.64 14.14 -3.80
C GLY A 695 11.94 13.20 -4.78
N ARG A 696 11.53 13.69 -5.96
CA ARG A 696 10.90 12.85 -6.99
C ARG A 696 11.93 12.10 -7.82
N VAL A 697 13.01 12.79 -8.19
CA VAL A 697 14.20 12.16 -8.77
C VAL A 697 15.11 11.68 -7.64
N GLY A 698 15.45 10.40 -7.66
CA GLY A 698 16.47 9.82 -6.79
C GLY A 698 17.79 9.71 -7.55
N LYS A 699 18.75 10.57 -7.19
CA LYS A 699 20.08 10.62 -7.82
C LYS A 699 20.90 9.39 -7.43
N GLU A 700 21.18 8.51 -8.39
CA GLU A 700 21.82 7.18 -8.21
C GLU A 700 21.18 6.25 -7.16
N ILE A 701 20.06 6.66 -6.56
CA ILE A 701 19.45 6.02 -5.38
C ILE A 701 17.95 5.95 -5.61
N ALA A 702 17.33 4.79 -5.31
CA ALA A 702 15.88 4.63 -5.28
C ALA A 702 15.29 5.24 -4.01
N ASN A 703 14.13 5.91 -4.11
CA ASN A 703 13.36 6.23 -2.91
C ASN A 703 12.73 4.96 -2.31
N THR A 704 12.39 5.01 -1.02
CA THR A 704 11.75 3.90 -0.28
C THR A 704 10.66 3.20 -1.12
N LEU A 705 10.75 1.88 -1.20
CA LEU A 705 9.81 1.05 -1.96
C LEU A 705 8.42 0.99 -1.28
N ASP A 706 7.37 1.03 -2.09
CA ASP A 706 5.99 0.72 -1.68
C ASP A 706 5.54 -0.64 -2.25
N THR A 707 4.44 -1.17 -1.74
CA THR A 707 3.91 -2.50 -2.12
C THR A 707 3.41 -2.61 -3.56
N SER A 708 3.38 -1.48 -4.29
CA SER A 708 3.05 -1.41 -5.72
C SER A 708 4.27 -1.08 -6.60
N CYS A 709 5.47 -1.02 -6.00
CA CYS A 709 6.75 -0.53 -6.54
C CYS A 709 6.54 0.62 -7.55
N ASN A 710 6.21 1.82 -7.05
CA ASN A 710 6.09 3.03 -7.88
C ASN A 710 7.43 3.71 -8.21
N GLN A 711 8.57 3.05 -8.01
CA GLN A 711 9.85 3.52 -8.54
C GLN A 711 10.00 3.07 -10.00
N GLY A 712 10.62 3.93 -10.80
CA GLY A 712 10.93 3.65 -12.20
C GLY A 712 12.25 4.27 -12.64
N ILE A 713 12.61 4.01 -13.88
CA ILE A 713 13.85 4.48 -14.52
C ILE A 713 13.56 4.81 -15.99
N PHE A 714 14.19 5.87 -16.51
CA PHE A 714 14.22 6.14 -17.94
C PHE A 714 15.29 5.28 -18.60
N VAL A 715 15.01 4.71 -19.76
CA VAL A 715 15.91 3.81 -20.51
C VAL A 715 15.96 4.21 -21.98
N GLN A 716 17.11 4.01 -22.62
CA GLN A 716 17.21 4.13 -24.08
C GLN A 716 16.72 2.82 -24.71
N VAL A 717 15.86 2.91 -25.73
CA VAL A 717 15.35 1.77 -26.50
C VAL A 717 16.27 1.52 -27.70
N SER A 718 16.56 0.25 -28.01
CA SER A 718 17.31 -0.15 -29.21
C SER A 718 16.40 -0.24 -30.44
N GLU A 719 16.99 -0.24 -31.63
CA GLU A 719 16.25 -0.39 -32.90
C GLU A 719 15.52 -1.73 -33.04
N GLU A 720 15.99 -2.76 -32.33
CA GLU A 720 15.39 -4.11 -32.28
C GLU A 720 14.10 -4.18 -31.42
N LEU A 721 13.88 -3.20 -30.54
CA LEU A 721 12.74 -3.17 -29.63
C LEU A 721 11.60 -2.30 -30.20
N VAL A 722 10.66 -2.95 -30.90
CA VAL A 722 9.38 -2.34 -31.29
C VAL A 722 8.50 -2.11 -30.06
N VAL A 723 8.82 -1.06 -29.31
CA VAL A 723 8.05 -0.56 -28.16
C VAL A 723 7.67 0.89 -28.46
N TYR A 724 6.38 1.20 -28.38
CA TYR A 724 5.81 2.53 -28.62
C TYR A 724 6.66 3.64 -27.98
N ALA A 725 7.35 4.39 -28.84
CA ALA A 725 8.34 5.38 -28.44
C ALA A 725 7.98 6.77 -28.99
N VAL A 726 8.36 7.80 -28.24
CA VAL A 726 8.25 9.19 -28.70
C VAL A 726 9.26 9.39 -29.83
N TRP A 727 8.78 9.78 -31.01
CA TRP A 727 9.65 10.01 -32.16
C TRP A 727 10.43 11.32 -31.98
N TYR A 728 11.76 11.24 -32.07
CA TYR A 728 12.64 12.41 -32.06
C TYR A 728 13.24 12.58 -33.47
N GLU A 729 12.64 13.44 -34.31
CA GLU A 729 12.96 13.58 -35.75
C GLU A 729 14.43 13.82 -36.10
N LYS A 730 15.21 14.34 -35.15
CA LYS A 730 16.55 14.87 -35.38
C LYS A 730 17.68 14.09 -34.68
N TYR A 731 17.31 13.22 -33.75
CA TYR A 731 18.23 12.39 -32.98
C TYR A 731 17.57 11.02 -32.85
N GLN A 732 18.16 9.96 -33.39
CA GLN A 732 17.64 8.59 -33.30
C GLN A 732 17.78 8.02 -31.87
N CYS A 733 17.19 8.68 -30.88
CA CYS A 733 17.19 8.30 -29.48
C CYS A 733 15.76 8.08 -28.98
N TYR A 734 15.35 6.82 -28.98
CA TYR A 734 14.13 6.39 -28.31
C TYR A 734 14.36 6.36 -26.80
N ILE A 735 13.60 7.13 -26.02
CA ILE A 735 13.65 7.11 -24.54
C ILE A 735 12.31 6.61 -24.01
N ALA A 736 12.32 5.48 -23.31
CA ALA A 736 11.17 4.92 -22.61
C ALA A 736 11.31 5.13 -21.09
N ILE A 737 10.20 4.99 -20.38
CA ILE A 737 10.18 4.94 -18.91
C ILE A 737 9.57 3.60 -18.50
N ARG A 738 10.22 2.89 -17.58
CA ARG A 738 9.73 1.61 -17.03
C ARG A 738 9.68 1.64 -15.51
N LYS A 739 8.82 0.81 -14.93
CA LYS A 739 8.93 0.45 -13.51
C LYS A 739 10.24 -0.31 -13.25
N LEU A 740 10.73 -0.23 -12.02
CA LEU A 740 11.66 -1.24 -11.52
C LEU A 740 10.95 -2.59 -11.51
N THR A 741 11.64 -3.63 -11.96
CA THR A 741 11.19 -5.02 -11.96
C THR A 741 11.18 -5.59 -10.54
N PRO A 742 10.49 -6.72 -10.26
CA PRO A 742 10.51 -7.31 -8.92
C PRO A 742 11.92 -7.66 -8.47
N LYS A 743 12.77 -8.14 -9.40
CA LYS A 743 14.18 -8.44 -9.17
C LYS A 743 14.98 -7.21 -8.68
N GLU A 744 14.75 -6.06 -9.30
CA GLU A 744 15.37 -4.80 -8.87
C GLU A 744 14.81 -4.30 -7.53
N CYS A 745 13.50 -4.40 -7.32
CA CYS A 745 12.88 -4.09 -6.02
C CYS A 745 13.42 -5.03 -4.90
N PHE A 746 13.79 -6.29 -5.19
CA PHE A 746 14.46 -7.21 -4.27
C PHE A 746 15.93 -6.85 -4.00
N ARG A 747 16.73 -6.56 -5.05
CA ARG A 747 18.13 -6.12 -4.91
C ARG A 747 18.24 -4.86 -4.05
N LEU A 748 17.32 -3.92 -4.21
CA LEU A 748 17.23 -2.71 -3.39
C LEU A 748 16.94 -2.96 -1.90
N GLN A 749 16.52 -4.18 -1.53
CA GLN A 749 16.35 -4.63 -0.15
C GLN A 749 17.50 -5.54 0.33
N GLY A 750 18.56 -5.72 -0.47
CA GLY A 750 19.74 -6.52 -0.11
C GLY A 750 19.65 -8.01 -0.46
N TRP A 751 18.65 -8.42 -1.25
CA TRP A 751 18.52 -9.81 -1.69
C TRP A 751 19.40 -10.12 -2.89
N SER A 752 20.04 -11.30 -2.89
CA SER A 752 20.77 -11.80 -4.05
C SER A 752 19.81 -12.30 -5.15
N ASP A 753 20.35 -12.42 -6.37
CA ASP A 753 19.62 -12.96 -7.51
C ASP A 753 19.14 -14.41 -7.30
N ASP A 754 19.85 -15.20 -6.50
CA ASP A 754 19.45 -16.56 -6.13
C ASP A 754 18.20 -16.54 -5.23
N TYR A 755 18.23 -15.76 -4.14
CA TYR A 755 17.07 -15.58 -3.27
C TYR A 755 15.85 -15.02 -4.02
N PHE A 756 16.06 -14.12 -4.99
CA PHE A 756 14.99 -13.67 -5.87
C PHE A 756 14.40 -14.81 -6.71
N LYS A 757 15.23 -15.65 -7.35
CA LYS A 757 14.76 -16.84 -8.10
C LYS A 757 13.99 -17.79 -7.19
N LYS A 758 14.45 -18.03 -5.96
CA LYS A 758 13.78 -18.86 -4.95
C LYS A 758 12.42 -18.27 -4.53
N ALA A 759 12.28 -16.96 -4.41
CA ALA A 759 10.97 -16.32 -4.18
C ALA A 759 10.05 -16.45 -5.42
N GLN A 760 10.57 -16.16 -6.61
CA GLN A 760 9.83 -16.23 -7.88
C GLN A 760 9.39 -17.66 -8.23
N PHE A 761 10.11 -18.67 -7.76
CA PHE A 761 9.75 -20.09 -7.87
C PHE A 761 8.33 -20.39 -7.37
N VAL A 762 7.84 -19.63 -6.37
CA VAL A 762 6.54 -19.86 -5.74
C VAL A 762 5.58 -18.67 -5.83
N ASN A 763 6.01 -17.49 -6.31
CA ASN A 763 5.16 -16.30 -6.31
C ASN A 763 5.16 -15.53 -7.63
N SER A 764 4.02 -14.89 -7.93
CA SER A 764 3.89 -14.00 -9.08
C SER A 764 4.51 -12.63 -8.80
N ASP A 765 4.92 -11.93 -9.86
CA ASP A 765 5.48 -10.58 -9.79
C ASP A 765 4.68 -9.61 -8.91
N SER A 766 3.34 -9.68 -8.97
CA SER A 766 2.45 -8.86 -8.14
C SER A 766 2.55 -9.14 -6.64
N GLN A 767 2.90 -10.36 -6.23
CA GLN A 767 3.19 -10.69 -4.83
C GLN A 767 4.64 -10.34 -4.48
N LEU A 768 5.59 -10.56 -5.40
CA LEU A 768 6.99 -10.19 -5.21
C LEU A 768 7.15 -8.67 -4.97
N TYR A 769 6.43 -7.81 -5.70
CA TYR A 769 6.42 -6.36 -5.41
C TYR A 769 5.92 -6.02 -4.00
N LYS A 770 4.87 -6.69 -3.52
CA LYS A 770 4.36 -6.49 -2.15
C LYS A 770 5.35 -6.94 -1.10
N GLN A 771 5.98 -8.10 -1.31
CA GLN A 771 7.02 -8.66 -0.43
C GLN A 771 8.23 -7.72 -0.35
N ALA A 772 8.70 -7.20 -1.49
CA ALA A 772 9.80 -6.24 -1.54
C ALA A 772 9.46 -4.88 -0.89
N GLY A 773 8.22 -4.39 -1.01
CA GLY A 773 7.78 -3.17 -0.33
C GLY A 773 7.69 -3.31 1.19
N ASN A 774 7.15 -4.44 1.67
CA ASN A 774 6.97 -4.74 3.09
C ASN A 774 8.30 -5.12 3.79
N GLY A 775 9.24 -5.76 3.08
CA GLY A 775 10.47 -6.29 3.68
C GLY A 775 11.38 -5.24 4.32
N VAL A 776 12.13 -5.69 5.33
CA VAL A 776 13.30 -4.98 5.89
C VAL A 776 14.52 -5.15 4.97
N THR A 777 15.51 -4.27 5.10
CA THR A 777 16.73 -4.31 4.29
C THR A 777 17.75 -5.26 4.91
N VAL A 778 18.07 -6.36 4.22
CA VAL A 778 18.92 -7.46 4.69
C VAL A 778 20.29 -6.99 5.18
N THR A 779 20.96 -6.11 4.42
CA THR A 779 22.32 -5.63 4.74
C THR A 779 22.38 -4.73 5.98
N VAL A 780 21.28 -4.03 6.30
CA VAL A 780 21.17 -3.25 7.54
C VAL A 780 21.03 -4.19 8.73
N ILE A 781 20.18 -5.22 8.61
CA ILE A 781 20.05 -6.27 9.63
C ILE A 781 21.39 -6.97 9.84
N GLU A 782 22.08 -7.37 8.78
CA GLU A 782 23.40 -8.00 8.85
C GLU A 782 24.41 -7.13 9.62
N THR A 783 24.47 -5.83 9.32
CA THR A 783 25.44 -4.93 9.95
C THR A 783 25.17 -4.76 11.45
N ILE A 784 23.89 -4.73 11.86
CA ILE A 784 23.49 -4.75 13.27
C ILE A 784 23.86 -6.09 13.90
N ALA A 785 23.46 -7.19 13.26
CA ALA A 785 23.65 -8.56 13.73
C ALA A 785 25.12 -8.93 13.95
N ARG A 786 26.04 -8.44 13.09
CA ARG A 786 27.49 -8.63 13.22
C ARG A 786 28.11 -8.02 14.48
N LYS A 787 27.45 -7.01 15.07
CA LYS A 787 27.84 -6.41 16.35
C LYS A 787 27.17 -7.06 17.56
N MET A 788 26.13 -7.88 17.37
CA MET A 788 25.50 -8.61 18.47
C MET A 788 26.44 -9.73 18.90
N ASN A 789 26.86 -9.72 20.16
CA ASN A 789 28.07 -10.42 20.57
C ASN A 789 27.98 -11.94 20.41
N VAL A 790 28.86 -12.51 19.58
CA VAL A 790 29.12 -13.96 19.49
C VAL A 790 30.17 -14.31 20.54
N ASN A 791 29.79 -14.22 21.82
CA ASN A 791 30.57 -14.85 22.89
C ASN A 791 30.26 -16.35 22.89
N LEU A 792 30.95 -17.11 22.03
CA LEU A 792 31.09 -18.56 22.12
C LEU A 792 32.10 -18.88 23.24
N ASN A 793 31.63 -18.84 24.49
CA ASN A 793 32.30 -19.40 25.67
C ASN A 793 31.35 -20.39 26.34
#